data_AF-A0A2A2HE82-F1
#
_entry.id   AF-A0A2A2HE82-F1
#
_cell.length_a   1.000
_cell.length_b   1.000
_cell.length_c   1.000
_cell.angle_alpha   90.00
_cell.angle_beta   90.00
_cell.angle_gamma   90.00
#
_symmetry.space_group_name_H-M   'P 1'
#
loop_
_entity.id
_entity.type
_entity.pdbx_description
1 polymer ?
#
loop_
_entity_poly.entity_id
_entity_poly.type
_entity_poly.pdbx_seq_one_letter_code
_entity_poly.pdbx_strand_id
1 'polypeptide(L)'
;MISYNKKILLLLFIIFSLFISLSSLSAADDNATSTLSDKAVTHDKIVSDNNVKIDDNSNIENTQIQSNTKTVKKEDKSNILERNVSSYNELYDTINKSYIIKDKSSMIINMKHGNYNVTKPIQWGIKGQTIRNLTINAGNILVDCNNNSQFISIKAGFNVNLNNIKIRYANSSRGGAIYNNGNITIKNSIFLNNTATSNGGVIYNDHSNMTIINSSFSNNKAQYGGCIYNNNAKTFINSSYFSFNIAKRGGVCYTFGLLNITSTTFKNNIAEVNGGCIFNDKNTTIILKSNYTKNKALNNGGCNYNNGQMDILKTSLTYNSAINGGVNYNNKILSIESCNINNNNATRGGCNYNNAILNIIKTTQNNNKATKHGGVNYNDHNTTIISESTLNNNIASINGGVNYNNNGEILIISSKHTNNKAERGGCNYNNKKMNITNSTFTNNKAQVNGAVNFNDKNMSIIRSQFTSNTASKYGGCNYNNPKTYLNITQSNHTKNTAANGGVCANYGNITITNSNMTQNNATRGGVIYNFNIITIEQSTLTNNKATQNGGVIYNDKNNITITQSKLDKNTAVNGGCNYNNNGTLKIENSNLDYNSATRGGCNYNTGKLQINKTNFTNNKAVNGGVNFNEKGAIITSLSKYQNNQAYKNGGSNYNKASMLIEYCDLIQNYAKNGAANYNTKGTSNI
;
A
#
# COMPACT_ATOMS: atom_id res chain seq x y z
N MET A 1 0.67 -4.45 -56.75
CA MET A 1 0.90 -4.74 -55.31
C MET A 1 1.19 -3.51 -54.43
N ILE A 2 1.80 -2.42 -54.92
CA ILE A 2 2.17 -1.26 -54.08
C ILE A 2 0.97 -0.39 -53.64
N SER A 3 -0.12 -0.35 -54.42
CA SER A 3 -1.33 0.41 -54.09
C SER A 3 -2.17 -0.23 -52.97
N TYR A 4 -2.14 -1.56 -52.85
CA TYR A 4 -2.94 -2.30 -51.85
C TYR A 4 -2.38 -2.13 -50.42
N ASN A 5 -1.06 -2.03 -50.27
CA ASN A 5 -0.40 -1.79 -48.98
C ASN A 5 -0.63 -0.37 -48.43
N LYS A 6 -0.75 0.66 -49.29
CA LYS A 6 -1.06 2.03 -48.82
C LYS A 6 -2.48 2.14 -48.26
N LYS A 7 -3.45 1.43 -48.84
CA LYS A 7 -4.83 1.41 -48.32
C LYS A 7 -4.93 0.69 -46.98
N ILE A 8 -4.21 -0.42 -46.78
CA ILE A 8 -4.14 -1.12 -45.49
C ILE A 8 -3.46 -0.26 -44.42
N LEU A 9 -2.37 0.44 -44.76
CA LEU A 9 -1.68 1.33 -43.84
C LEU A 9 -2.53 2.55 -43.45
N LEU A 10 -3.28 3.12 -44.41
CA LEU A 10 -4.22 4.22 -44.18
C LEU A 10 -5.42 3.75 -43.34
N LEU A 11 -5.93 2.54 -43.59
CA LEU A 11 -7.01 1.94 -42.80
C LEU A 11 -6.55 1.67 -41.36
N LEU A 12 -5.32 1.18 -41.16
CA LEU A 12 -4.70 1.02 -39.84
C LEU A 12 -4.50 2.38 -39.14
N PHE A 13 -4.12 3.43 -39.86
CA PHE A 13 -3.99 4.78 -39.31
C PHE A 13 -5.33 5.39 -38.91
N ILE A 14 -6.38 5.15 -39.69
CA ILE A 14 -7.77 5.57 -39.41
C ILE A 14 -8.33 4.77 -38.23
N ILE A 15 -8.08 3.46 -38.16
CA ILE A 15 -8.47 2.64 -37.01
C ILE A 15 -7.72 3.10 -35.74
N PHE A 16 -6.43 3.44 -35.84
CA PHE A 16 -5.63 3.95 -34.72
C PHE A 16 -6.07 5.35 -34.26
N SER A 17 -6.52 6.23 -35.18
CA SER A 17 -7.09 7.53 -34.82
C SER A 17 -8.50 7.43 -34.25
N LEU A 18 -9.31 6.47 -34.70
CA LEU A 18 -10.61 6.13 -34.11
C LEU A 18 -10.47 5.60 -32.67
N PHE A 19 -9.44 4.81 -32.36
CA PHE A 19 -9.15 4.38 -30.99
C PHE A 19 -8.77 5.53 -30.04
N ILE A 20 -8.21 6.62 -30.57
CA ILE A 20 -7.87 7.82 -29.79
C ILE A 20 -9.14 8.62 -29.47
N SER A 21 -10.12 8.71 -30.37
CA SER A 21 -11.43 9.34 -30.10
C SER A 21 -12.40 8.49 -29.27
N LEU A 22 -12.28 7.16 -29.30
CA LEU A 22 -13.09 6.26 -28.46
C LEU A 22 -12.60 6.21 -27.01
N SER A 23 -11.35 6.60 -26.73
CA SER A 23 -10.82 6.64 -25.35
C SER A 23 -11.32 7.83 -24.51
N SER A 24 -12.07 8.77 -25.11
CA SER A 24 -12.80 9.84 -24.41
C SER A 24 -14.27 9.52 -24.12
N LEU A 25 -14.79 8.35 -24.53
CA LEU A 25 -16.14 7.86 -24.21
C LEU A 25 -16.05 6.48 -23.52
N SER A 26 -15.64 6.44 -22.24
CA SER A 26 -16.08 5.38 -21.31
C SER A 26 -15.87 5.86 -19.87
N ALA A 27 -16.80 6.67 -19.39
CA ALA A 27 -16.97 6.99 -17.97
C ALA A 27 -18.48 6.93 -17.63
N ALA A 28 -19.03 5.74 -17.81
CA ALA A 28 -20.29 5.19 -17.30
C ALA A 28 -20.10 3.68 -17.43
N ASP A 29 -20.36 2.78 -16.48
CA ASP A 29 -21.34 2.81 -15.39
C ASP A 29 -20.91 1.87 -14.22
N ASP A 30 -21.79 1.75 -13.22
CA ASP A 30 -21.90 0.75 -12.14
C ASP A 30 -21.29 1.10 -10.78
N ASN A 31 -22.01 1.94 -10.03
CA ASN A 31 -22.02 1.83 -8.56
C ASN A 31 -23.46 1.66 -8.06
N ALA A 32 -23.77 0.42 -7.70
CA ALA A 32 -24.91 0.08 -6.87
C ALA A 32 -24.78 0.78 -5.51
N THR A 33 -25.85 1.47 -5.14
CA THR A 33 -26.06 2.17 -3.86
C THR A 33 -26.04 1.21 -2.66
N SER A 34 -25.25 1.54 -1.64
CA SER A 34 -25.52 1.10 -0.27
C SER A 34 -25.30 2.27 0.69
N THR A 35 -26.39 2.80 1.21
CA THR A 35 -26.49 3.80 2.28
C THR A 35 -26.01 3.22 3.61
N LEU A 36 -25.01 3.83 4.25
CA LEU A 36 -24.76 3.66 5.70
C LEU A 36 -24.40 5.00 6.33
N SER A 37 -25.12 5.27 7.42
CA SER A 37 -25.20 6.49 8.22
C SER A 37 -23.90 6.86 8.93
N ASP A 38 -23.56 8.15 8.86
CA ASP A 38 -22.53 8.79 9.67
C ASP A 38 -22.87 8.76 11.17
N LYS A 39 -21.99 8.15 11.96
CA LYS A 39 -21.75 8.56 13.34
C LYS A 39 -20.25 8.67 13.55
N ALA A 40 -19.74 9.89 13.40
CA ALA A 40 -18.37 10.24 13.72
C ALA A 40 -18.14 10.09 15.24
N VAL A 41 -17.17 9.27 15.61
CA VAL A 41 -16.56 9.28 16.95
C VAL A 41 -15.18 9.92 16.76
N THR A 42 -15.01 11.11 17.34
CA THR A 42 -13.71 11.79 17.45
C THR A 42 -12.81 10.99 18.39
N HIS A 43 -11.53 10.82 18.03
CA HIS A 43 -10.51 10.41 18.99
C HIS A 43 -9.14 11.01 18.65
N ASP A 44 -8.73 11.90 19.53
CA ASP A 44 -7.43 12.53 19.63
C ASP A 44 -6.32 11.59 20.10
N LYS A 45 -5.08 12.00 19.77
CA LYS A 45 -3.76 11.65 20.34
C LYS A 45 -3.16 10.27 19.98
N ILE A 46 -2.04 10.31 19.24
CA ILE A 46 -0.66 10.06 19.73
C ILE A 46 0.35 10.44 18.62
N VAL A 47 1.35 11.25 19.01
CA VAL A 47 2.73 11.51 18.52
C VAL A 47 2.99 13.01 18.33
N SER A 48 3.47 13.63 19.42
CA SER A 48 4.21 14.89 19.40
C SER A 48 5.71 14.64 19.22
N ASP A 49 6.38 15.69 18.75
CA ASP A 49 7.83 15.95 18.74
C ASP A 49 8.55 15.77 17.39
N ASN A 50 8.20 16.66 16.46
CA ASN A 50 9.17 17.54 15.80
C ASN A 50 8.43 18.77 15.25
N ASN A 51 8.79 19.95 15.75
CA ASN A 51 8.18 21.23 15.42
C ASN A 51 8.24 21.56 13.92
N VAL A 52 7.12 21.36 13.23
CA VAL A 52 6.65 22.27 12.19
C VAL A 52 5.21 22.59 12.56
N LYS A 53 4.95 23.84 12.96
CA LYS A 53 3.58 24.34 13.13
C LYS A 53 2.86 24.21 11.79
N ILE A 54 1.91 23.30 11.73
CA ILE A 54 0.85 23.33 10.72
C ILE A 54 -0.23 24.19 11.37
N ASP A 55 -0.30 25.46 10.97
CA ASP A 55 -1.48 26.26 11.25
C ASP A 55 -2.63 25.65 10.44
N ASP A 56 -3.67 25.18 11.15
CA ASP A 56 -4.96 24.71 10.63
C ASP A 56 -5.79 25.84 9.98
N ASN A 57 -5.13 26.78 9.31
CA ASN A 57 -5.72 27.91 8.61
C ASN A 57 -5.02 28.23 7.28
N SER A 58 -4.43 27.24 6.63
CA SER A 58 -4.11 27.39 5.20
C SER A 58 -5.37 27.16 4.38
N ASN A 59 -6.07 28.26 4.13
CA ASN A 59 -7.09 28.40 3.10
C ASN A 59 -6.68 27.60 1.85
N ILE A 60 -7.26 26.41 1.71
CA ILE A 60 -7.51 25.86 0.38
C ILE A 60 -8.53 26.82 -0.21
N GLU A 61 -8.04 27.84 -0.90
CA GLU A 61 -8.84 28.53 -1.89
C GLU A 61 -9.29 27.46 -2.89
N ASN A 62 -10.47 26.92 -2.63
CA ASN A 62 -11.45 26.71 -3.67
C ASN A 62 -11.40 27.95 -4.55
N THR A 63 -10.62 27.89 -5.62
CA THR A 63 -10.91 28.65 -6.82
C THR A 63 -12.16 28.01 -7.43
N GLN A 64 -13.28 28.17 -6.71
CA GLN A 64 -14.49 28.58 -7.37
C GLN A 64 -14.07 29.74 -8.25
N ILE A 65 -14.43 29.65 -9.52
CA ILE A 65 -14.55 30.82 -10.36
C ILE A 65 -15.62 31.67 -9.66
N GLN A 66 -15.21 32.48 -8.68
CA GLN A 66 -15.95 33.65 -8.33
C GLN A 66 -15.98 34.46 -9.61
N SER A 67 -17.18 34.58 -10.17
CA SER A 67 -17.54 35.70 -11.02
C SER A 67 -17.25 36.96 -10.23
N ASN A 68 -16.00 37.40 -10.29
CA ASN A 68 -15.59 38.70 -9.82
C ASN A 68 -16.25 39.67 -10.81
N THR A 69 -17.46 40.11 -10.50
CA THR A 69 -17.99 41.42 -10.90
C THR A 69 -17.16 42.50 -10.20
N LYS A 70 -15.84 42.47 -10.38
CA LYS A 70 -15.04 43.68 -10.43
C LYS A 70 -15.33 44.25 -11.80
N THR A 71 -15.84 45.47 -11.81
CA THR A 71 -15.93 46.35 -12.97
C THR A 71 -14.83 45.99 -13.96
N VAL A 72 -15.25 45.34 -15.06
CA VAL A 72 -14.41 45.14 -16.24
C VAL A 72 -14.04 46.55 -16.66
N LYS A 73 -12.84 47.01 -16.28
CA LYS A 73 -12.17 48.02 -17.09
C LYS A 73 -12.14 47.37 -18.47
N LYS A 74 -12.99 47.84 -19.38
CA LYS A 74 -12.88 47.51 -20.81
C LYS A 74 -11.39 47.60 -21.10
N GLU A 75 -10.75 46.48 -21.42
CA GLU A 75 -9.40 46.54 -21.96
C GLU A 75 -9.48 47.53 -23.09
N ASP A 76 -8.74 48.62 -22.94
CA ASP A 76 -8.74 49.67 -23.94
C ASP A 76 -8.22 49.02 -25.22
N LYS A 77 -9.12 48.75 -26.17
CA LYS A 77 -8.80 48.04 -27.43
C LYS A 77 -7.66 48.75 -28.17
N SER A 78 -7.44 50.03 -27.87
CA SER A 78 -6.31 50.83 -28.32
C SER A 78 -4.94 50.19 -28.01
N ASN A 79 -4.80 49.40 -26.93
CA ASN A 79 -3.53 48.80 -26.50
C ASN A 79 -3.26 47.39 -27.06
N ILE A 80 -4.19 46.83 -27.84
CA ILE A 80 -4.12 45.47 -28.37
C ILE A 80 -3.89 45.51 -29.88
N LEU A 81 -2.88 44.76 -30.34
CA LEU A 81 -2.68 44.51 -31.76
C LEU A 81 -3.35 43.20 -32.17
N GLU A 82 -4.43 43.26 -32.93
CA GLU A 82 -5.09 42.06 -33.48
C GLU A 82 -4.73 41.86 -34.96
N ARG A 83 -4.38 40.62 -35.34
CA ARG A 83 -4.04 40.25 -36.72
C ARG A 83 -4.61 38.88 -37.09
N ASN A 84 -5.05 38.75 -38.35
CA ASN A 84 -5.34 37.47 -38.96
C ASN A 84 -4.15 37.05 -39.83
N VAL A 85 -3.80 35.77 -39.82
CA VAL A 85 -2.75 35.21 -40.67
C VAL A 85 -3.25 33.91 -41.31
N SER A 86 -2.83 33.60 -42.54
CA SER A 86 -3.24 32.41 -43.29
C SER A 86 -2.05 31.55 -43.76
N SER A 87 -0.84 31.83 -43.26
CA SER A 87 0.35 31.02 -43.53
C SER A 87 1.36 31.09 -42.38
N TYR A 88 2.31 30.14 -42.32
CA TYR A 88 3.40 30.22 -41.35
C TYR A 88 4.27 31.46 -41.54
N ASN A 89 4.56 31.84 -42.80
CA ASN A 89 5.40 32.99 -43.08
C ASN A 89 4.75 34.29 -42.59
N GLU A 90 3.44 34.46 -42.77
CA GLU A 90 2.69 35.58 -42.21
C GLU A 90 2.70 35.57 -40.67
N LEU A 91 2.49 34.40 -40.06
CA LEU A 91 2.57 34.24 -38.60
C LEU A 91 3.95 34.65 -38.07
N TYR A 92 5.00 34.10 -38.68
CA TYR A 92 6.39 34.36 -38.33
C TYR A 92 6.72 35.85 -38.49
N ASP A 93 6.43 36.45 -39.64
CA ASP A 93 6.76 37.84 -39.91
C ASP A 93 5.98 38.79 -39.00
N THR A 94 4.69 38.53 -38.78
CA THR A 94 3.86 39.36 -37.88
C THR A 94 4.41 39.39 -36.47
N ILE A 95 4.87 38.24 -35.95
CA ILE A 95 5.40 38.14 -34.60
C ILE A 95 6.84 38.66 -34.53
N ASN A 96 7.74 38.18 -35.40
CA ASN A 96 9.17 38.52 -35.34
C ASN A 96 9.47 39.95 -35.79
N LYS A 97 8.58 40.63 -36.54
CA LYS A 97 8.74 42.06 -36.89
C LYS A 97 8.00 43.00 -35.93
N SER A 98 7.33 42.48 -34.89
CA SER A 98 6.51 43.32 -34.01
C SER A 98 7.30 44.32 -33.15
N TYR A 99 8.64 44.21 -33.11
CA TYR A 99 9.50 45.14 -32.38
C TYR A 99 9.43 46.58 -32.90
N ILE A 100 8.93 46.79 -34.12
CA ILE A 100 8.70 48.14 -34.69
C ILE A 100 7.49 48.84 -34.06
N ILE A 101 6.57 48.09 -33.46
CA ILE A 101 5.34 48.61 -32.84
C ILE A 101 5.65 48.97 -31.38
N LYS A 102 5.44 50.23 -30.99
CA LYS A 102 5.85 50.74 -29.66
C LYS A 102 4.71 51.05 -28.71
N ASP A 103 3.51 51.26 -29.23
CA ASP A 103 2.32 51.77 -28.52
C ASP A 103 1.35 50.67 -28.05
N LYS A 104 1.72 49.39 -28.20
CA LYS A 104 0.89 48.24 -27.83
C LYS A 104 1.54 47.41 -26.72
N SER A 105 0.72 46.86 -25.83
CA SER A 105 1.18 45.97 -24.75
C SER A 105 0.92 44.49 -25.03
N SER A 106 -0.10 44.21 -25.86
CA SER A 106 -0.57 42.86 -26.18
C SER A 106 -0.78 42.66 -27.68
N MET A 107 -0.61 41.43 -28.14
CA MET A 107 -0.87 40.99 -29.51
C MET A 107 -1.76 39.75 -29.52
N ILE A 108 -2.78 39.75 -30.37
CA ILE A 108 -3.65 38.60 -30.65
C ILE A 108 -3.49 38.21 -32.11
N ILE A 109 -3.11 36.97 -32.35
CA ILE A 109 -3.06 36.37 -33.68
C ILE A 109 -4.18 35.35 -33.81
N ASN A 110 -5.05 35.54 -34.80
CA ASN A 110 -6.07 34.59 -35.18
C ASN A 110 -5.61 33.87 -36.47
N MET A 111 -5.33 32.58 -36.38
CA MET A 111 -4.92 31.79 -37.54
C MET A 111 -6.16 31.40 -38.35
N LYS A 112 -6.07 31.53 -39.67
CA LYS A 112 -7.07 31.12 -40.65
C LYS A 112 -6.59 29.88 -41.39
N HIS A 113 -7.48 29.20 -42.10
CA HIS A 113 -7.07 28.01 -42.88
C HIS A 113 -5.92 28.35 -43.81
N GLY A 114 -4.88 27.52 -43.79
CA GLY A 114 -3.60 27.88 -44.37
C GLY A 114 -2.53 26.81 -44.20
N ASN A 115 -1.39 27.01 -44.86
CA ASN A 115 -0.23 26.16 -44.72
C ASN A 115 0.69 26.70 -43.60
N TYR A 116 0.83 25.92 -42.52
CA TYR A 116 1.66 26.27 -41.36
C TYR A 116 2.86 25.35 -41.18
N ASN A 117 3.57 25.07 -42.27
CA ASN A 117 4.87 24.39 -42.22
C ASN A 117 5.93 25.33 -41.66
N VAL A 118 6.54 24.96 -40.54
CA VAL A 118 7.61 25.73 -39.90
C VAL A 118 8.86 25.69 -40.77
N THR A 119 9.38 26.87 -41.09
CA THR A 119 10.63 27.06 -41.83
C THR A 119 11.77 27.57 -40.94
N LYS A 120 11.43 28.22 -39.82
CA LYS A 120 12.36 28.77 -38.82
C LYS A 120 11.61 29.10 -37.53
N PRO A 121 12.23 28.98 -36.34
CA PRO A 121 11.55 29.20 -35.06
C PRO A 121 11.14 30.66 -34.83
N ILE A 122 9.92 30.88 -34.33
CA ILE A 122 9.46 32.19 -33.85
C ILE A 122 10.28 32.60 -32.61
N GLN A 123 10.65 33.88 -32.52
CA GLN A 123 11.37 34.44 -31.38
C GLN A 123 10.48 35.48 -30.69
N TRP A 124 9.93 35.14 -29.52
CA TRP A 124 9.14 36.05 -28.70
C TRP A 124 10.01 36.64 -27.59
N GLY A 125 10.35 37.92 -27.74
CA GLY A 125 11.24 38.66 -26.86
C GLY A 125 12.58 39.05 -27.48
N ILE A 126 12.55 39.47 -28.74
CA ILE A 126 13.71 40.00 -29.45
C ILE A 126 14.07 41.42 -28.98
N LYS A 127 15.31 41.86 -29.27
CA LYS A 127 15.81 43.18 -28.86
C LYS A 127 14.89 44.29 -29.40
N GLY A 128 14.49 45.21 -28.53
CA GLY A 128 13.62 46.33 -28.86
C GLY A 128 12.12 46.04 -28.85
N GLN A 129 11.69 44.80 -28.64
CA GLN A 129 10.28 44.44 -28.56
C GLN A 129 9.63 44.95 -27.25
N THR A 130 8.54 45.71 -27.37
CA THR A 130 7.82 46.30 -26.23
C THR A 130 6.53 45.53 -25.89
N ILE A 131 5.85 44.93 -26.87
CA ILE A 131 4.70 44.06 -26.67
C ILE A 131 5.14 42.82 -25.86
N ARG A 132 4.50 42.58 -24.71
CA ARG A 132 4.89 41.48 -23.80
C ARG A 132 3.96 40.29 -23.81
N ASN A 133 2.70 40.49 -24.20
CA ASN A 133 1.69 39.42 -24.21
C ASN A 133 1.36 39.02 -25.63
N LEU A 134 1.54 37.75 -25.95
CA LEU A 134 1.12 37.15 -27.23
C LEU A 134 0.02 36.13 -26.96
N THR A 135 -1.09 36.24 -27.67
CA THR A 135 -2.12 35.20 -27.74
C THR A 135 -2.21 34.69 -29.17
N ILE A 136 -2.08 33.37 -29.35
CA ILE A 136 -2.29 32.69 -30.64
C ILE A 136 -3.56 31.86 -30.54
N ASN A 137 -4.59 32.26 -31.27
CA ASN A 137 -5.84 31.52 -31.44
C ASN A 137 -5.77 30.73 -32.75
N ALA A 138 -5.45 29.44 -32.64
CA ALA A 138 -5.15 28.61 -33.79
C ALA A 138 -6.37 27.90 -34.40
N GLY A 139 -7.55 27.92 -33.78
CA GLY A 139 -8.77 27.37 -34.40
C GLY A 139 -8.66 25.90 -34.86
N ASN A 140 -7.89 25.06 -34.14
CA ASN A 140 -7.55 23.67 -34.47
C ASN A 140 -6.61 23.46 -35.67
N ILE A 141 -5.90 24.50 -36.10
CA ILE A 141 -4.93 24.45 -37.19
C ILE A 141 -3.69 23.64 -36.78
N LEU A 142 -3.19 22.88 -37.76
CA LEU A 142 -1.97 22.10 -37.68
C LEU A 142 -0.75 22.95 -38.07
N VAL A 143 0.23 22.98 -37.18
CA VAL A 143 1.59 23.46 -37.41
C VAL A 143 2.51 22.24 -37.53
N ASP A 144 3.15 22.10 -38.68
CA ASP A 144 4.07 20.99 -38.96
C ASP A 144 5.52 21.48 -38.95
N CYS A 145 6.33 20.91 -38.05
CA CYS A 145 7.72 21.29 -37.90
C CYS A 145 8.70 20.45 -38.73
N ASN A 146 8.20 19.55 -39.59
CA ASN A 146 8.99 18.79 -40.58
C ASN A 146 10.21 18.05 -40.02
N ASN A 147 10.17 17.60 -38.76
CA ASN A 147 11.24 16.91 -38.03
C ASN A 147 12.54 17.71 -37.83
N ASN A 148 12.55 19.01 -38.13
CA ASN A 148 13.80 19.79 -38.18
C ASN A 148 13.69 21.19 -37.57
N SER A 149 12.58 21.52 -36.89
CA SER A 149 12.40 22.87 -36.36
C SER A 149 11.69 22.91 -35.01
N GLN A 150 12.13 23.85 -34.17
CA GLN A 150 11.37 24.33 -33.02
C GLN A 150 10.30 25.32 -33.48
N PHE A 151 9.15 25.35 -32.82
CA PHE A 151 8.07 26.27 -33.16
C PHE A 151 8.34 27.69 -32.62
N ILE A 152 8.61 27.83 -31.32
CA ILE A 152 8.76 29.13 -30.66
C ILE A 152 9.74 29.10 -29.48
N SER A 153 10.52 30.17 -29.35
CA SER A 153 11.30 30.49 -28.16
C SER A 153 10.75 31.74 -27.47
N ILE A 154 10.61 31.70 -26.15
CA ILE A 154 10.02 32.75 -25.32
C ILE A 154 11.06 33.25 -24.33
N LYS A 155 11.32 34.56 -24.31
CA LYS A 155 12.28 35.19 -23.39
C LYS A 155 11.64 35.55 -22.04
N ALA A 156 12.48 35.67 -21.01
CA ALA A 156 12.09 36.19 -19.70
C ALA A 156 11.38 37.55 -19.79
N GLY A 157 10.31 37.70 -19.01
CA GLY A 157 9.44 38.89 -19.00
C GLY A 157 8.40 38.93 -20.12
N PHE A 158 8.28 37.88 -20.94
CA PHE A 158 7.26 37.76 -21.97
C PHE A 158 6.26 36.64 -21.66
N ASN A 159 5.02 36.81 -22.12
CA ASN A 159 3.90 35.91 -21.86
C ASN A 159 3.32 35.39 -23.19
N VAL A 160 3.00 34.10 -23.25
CA VAL A 160 2.35 33.47 -24.40
C VAL A 160 1.12 32.67 -23.96
N ASN A 161 -0.01 32.89 -24.65
CA ASN A 161 -1.20 32.04 -24.59
C ASN A 161 -1.37 31.30 -25.92
N LEU A 162 -1.33 29.97 -25.91
CA LEU A 162 -1.59 29.13 -27.06
C LEU A 162 -2.95 28.46 -26.91
N ASN A 163 -3.87 28.75 -27.83
CA ASN A 163 -5.24 28.24 -27.80
C ASN A 163 -5.54 27.43 -29.07
N ASN A 164 -6.06 26.22 -28.89
CA ASN A 164 -6.57 25.37 -29.98
C ASN A 164 -5.53 25.08 -31.07
N ILE A 165 -4.24 24.89 -30.72
CA ILE A 165 -3.17 24.64 -31.71
C ILE A 165 -2.81 23.15 -31.75
N LYS A 166 -2.45 22.64 -32.93
CA LYS A 166 -1.89 21.29 -33.08
C LYS A 166 -0.45 21.40 -33.60
N ILE A 167 0.54 20.92 -32.85
CA ILE A 167 1.96 20.95 -33.24
C ILE A 167 2.49 19.53 -33.36
N ARG A 168 3.15 19.23 -34.48
CA ARG A 168 3.78 17.92 -34.69
C ARG A 168 5.17 17.98 -35.26
N TYR A 169 5.91 16.88 -35.07
CA TYR A 169 7.23 16.65 -35.63
C TYR A 169 8.22 17.77 -35.33
N ALA A 170 8.07 18.45 -34.20
CA ALA A 170 9.03 19.45 -33.76
C ALA A 170 10.30 18.77 -33.24
N ASN A 171 11.45 19.34 -33.54
CA ASN A 171 12.74 18.76 -33.20
C ASN A 171 13.75 19.86 -32.80
N SER A 172 14.37 19.67 -31.64
CA SER A 172 15.32 20.61 -31.03
C SER A 172 16.24 19.87 -30.05
N SER A 173 17.29 20.51 -29.56
CA SER A 173 18.05 19.98 -28.41
C SER A 173 17.27 20.12 -27.10
N ARG A 174 16.53 21.22 -26.93
CA ARG A 174 15.73 21.54 -25.74
C ARG A 174 14.39 22.11 -26.15
N GLY A 175 13.31 21.49 -25.68
CA GLY A 175 11.95 21.92 -26.01
C GLY A 175 11.67 21.69 -27.47
N GLY A 176 11.31 20.45 -27.83
CA GLY A 176 11.12 20.06 -29.24
C GLY A 176 10.29 21.09 -30.01
N ALA A 177 9.16 21.51 -29.42
CA ALA A 177 8.31 22.57 -29.96
C ALA A 177 8.58 23.94 -29.31
N ILE A 178 8.76 23.99 -27.99
CA ILE A 178 8.71 25.22 -27.22
C ILE A 178 9.91 25.30 -26.27
N TYR A 179 10.71 26.35 -26.42
CA TYR A 179 11.69 26.77 -25.42
C TYR A 179 11.14 27.96 -24.64
N ASN A 180 10.90 27.79 -23.34
CA ASN A 180 10.22 28.80 -22.54
C ASN A 180 11.09 29.32 -21.39
N ASN A 181 11.47 30.59 -21.46
CA ASN A 181 12.06 31.36 -20.36
C ASN A 181 11.10 32.45 -19.85
N GLY A 182 9.87 32.54 -20.35
CA GLY A 182 8.82 33.47 -19.91
C GLY A 182 7.59 32.71 -19.38
N ASN A 183 6.41 33.33 -19.29
CA ASN A 183 5.22 32.59 -18.86
C ASN A 183 4.46 32.02 -20.06
N ILE A 184 3.97 30.79 -19.93
CA ILE A 184 3.17 30.16 -20.98
C ILE A 184 1.90 29.52 -20.44
N THR A 185 0.80 29.77 -21.14
CA THR A 185 -0.47 29.07 -20.95
C THR A 185 -0.84 28.35 -22.24
N ILE A 186 -1.14 27.05 -22.14
CA ILE A 186 -1.54 26.19 -23.25
C ILE A 186 -2.94 25.65 -22.96
N LYS A 187 -3.87 25.88 -23.88
CA LYS A 187 -5.28 25.46 -23.75
C LYS A 187 -5.74 24.72 -24.98
N ASN A 188 -6.51 23.64 -24.79
CA ASN A 188 -7.22 22.92 -25.86
C ASN A 188 -6.31 22.50 -27.02
N SER A 189 -5.05 22.17 -26.75
CA SER A 189 -4.02 22.01 -27.78
C SER A 189 -3.52 20.57 -27.87
N ILE A 190 -2.91 20.21 -29.00
CA ILE A 190 -2.41 18.86 -29.27
C ILE A 190 -0.94 18.90 -29.66
N PHE A 191 -0.12 18.07 -29.04
CA PHE A 191 1.30 17.90 -29.33
C PHE A 191 1.60 16.44 -29.66
N LEU A 192 1.99 16.18 -30.91
CA LEU A 192 2.16 14.83 -31.45
C LEU A 192 3.54 14.62 -32.05
N ASN A 193 4.22 13.51 -31.71
CA ASN A 193 5.49 13.11 -32.34
C ASN A 193 6.58 14.18 -32.27
N ASN A 194 6.62 14.99 -31.22
CA ASN A 194 7.68 15.97 -31.03
C ASN A 194 8.85 15.32 -30.28
N THR A 195 10.06 15.68 -30.67
CA THR A 195 11.28 15.10 -30.13
C THR A 195 12.23 16.19 -29.64
N ALA A 196 12.95 15.92 -28.55
CA ALA A 196 14.15 16.66 -28.19
C ALA A 196 15.31 15.71 -27.95
N THR A 197 16.52 16.06 -28.36
CA THR A 197 17.69 15.19 -28.11
C THR A 197 18.09 15.17 -26.64
N SER A 198 17.78 16.22 -25.87
CA SER A 198 18.10 16.31 -24.44
C SER A 198 16.85 16.46 -23.57
N ASN A 199 16.22 17.64 -23.54
CA ASN A 199 15.25 17.96 -22.49
C ASN A 199 13.92 18.43 -23.06
N GLY A 200 12.81 17.84 -22.60
CA GLY A 200 11.46 18.29 -22.93
C GLY A 200 11.12 18.04 -24.39
N GLY A 201 10.58 16.86 -24.69
CA GLY A 201 10.25 16.48 -26.07
C GLY A 201 9.26 17.43 -26.74
N VAL A 202 8.48 18.17 -25.94
CA VAL A 202 7.65 19.28 -26.38
C VAL A 202 8.15 20.60 -25.80
N ILE A 203 8.28 20.68 -24.47
CA ILE A 203 8.50 21.94 -23.75
C ILE A 203 9.73 21.82 -22.86
N TYR A 204 10.67 22.73 -23.05
CA TYR A 204 11.70 23.04 -22.06
C TYR A 204 11.29 24.32 -21.34
N ASN A 205 11.12 24.24 -20.02
CA ASN A 205 10.67 25.36 -19.20
C ASN A 205 11.73 25.78 -18.21
N ASP A 206 12.17 27.02 -18.30
CA ASP A 206 13.28 27.57 -17.54
C ASP A 206 12.77 28.63 -16.55
N HIS A 207 12.70 28.27 -15.27
CA HIS A 207 12.42 29.15 -14.14
C HIS A 207 11.10 29.94 -14.17
N SER A 208 10.20 29.70 -15.13
CA SER A 208 9.00 30.52 -15.35
C SER A 208 7.69 29.71 -15.32
N ASN A 209 6.57 30.36 -14.97
CA ASN A 209 5.32 29.64 -14.72
C ASN A 209 4.73 29.04 -15.99
N MET A 210 4.26 27.80 -15.89
CA MET A 210 3.59 27.09 -16.97
C MET A 210 2.21 26.63 -16.53
N THR A 211 1.22 26.83 -17.41
CA THR A 211 -0.13 26.29 -17.26
C THR A 211 -0.54 25.50 -18.50
N ILE A 212 -1.00 24.27 -18.31
CA ILE A 212 -1.52 23.39 -19.37
C ILE A 212 -2.94 22.96 -18.99
N ILE A 213 -3.91 23.22 -19.86
CA ILE A 213 -5.32 22.92 -19.60
C ILE A 213 -5.92 22.24 -20.83
N ASN A 214 -6.68 21.16 -20.59
CA ASN A 214 -7.47 20.48 -21.62
C ASN A 214 -6.67 20.14 -22.89
N SER A 215 -5.44 19.68 -22.73
CA SER A 215 -4.51 19.48 -23.86
C SER A 215 -4.03 18.04 -23.92
N SER A 216 -3.64 17.60 -25.11
CA SER A 216 -3.20 16.23 -25.38
C SER A 216 -1.74 16.18 -25.85
N PHE A 217 -0.95 15.29 -25.28
CA PHE A 217 0.45 15.08 -25.59
C PHE A 217 0.67 13.60 -25.88
N SER A 218 1.00 13.27 -27.13
CA SER A 218 1.16 11.88 -27.55
C SER A 218 2.41 11.62 -28.36
N ASN A 219 3.04 10.46 -28.11
CA ASN A 219 4.23 9.98 -28.83
C ASN A 219 5.40 10.98 -28.83
N ASN A 220 5.55 11.77 -27.76
CA ASN A 220 6.66 12.71 -27.64
C ASN A 220 7.87 12.04 -26.97
N LYS A 221 9.08 12.43 -27.39
CA LYS A 221 10.32 11.77 -26.97
C LYS A 221 11.39 12.75 -26.53
N ALA A 222 12.08 12.45 -25.43
CA ALA A 222 13.32 13.14 -25.05
C ALA A 222 14.22 12.26 -24.17
N GLN A 223 15.43 12.73 -23.83
CA GLN A 223 16.22 12.06 -22.80
C GLN A 223 15.58 12.27 -21.41
N TYR A 224 15.17 13.51 -21.09
CA TYR A 224 14.52 13.85 -19.83
C TYR A 224 13.20 14.58 -20.08
N GLY A 225 12.09 14.05 -19.54
CA GLY A 225 10.78 14.63 -19.75
C GLY A 225 10.30 14.43 -21.19
N GLY A 226 9.66 13.30 -21.48
CA GLY A 226 9.23 12.96 -22.84
C GLY A 226 8.32 14.03 -23.46
N CYS A 227 7.61 14.79 -22.61
CA CYS A 227 6.91 16.01 -23.00
C CYS A 227 7.56 17.25 -22.40
N ILE A 228 7.73 17.28 -21.08
CA ILE A 228 8.01 18.49 -20.32
C ILE A 228 9.29 18.30 -19.49
N TYR A 229 10.23 19.21 -19.66
CA TYR A 229 11.31 19.40 -18.71
C TYR A 229 11.11 20.72 -17.98
N ASN A 230 10.93 20.66 -16.66
CA ASN A 230 10.66 21.83 -15.82
C ASN A 230 11.86 22.13 -14.91
N ASN A 231 12.65 23.13 -15.33
CA ASN A 231 13.82 23.60 -14.61
C ASN A 231 13.39 24.61 -13.52
N ASN A 232 12.94 24.06 -12.39
CA ASN A 232 12.70 24.78 -11.15
C ASN A 232 11.60 25.85 -11.20
N ALA A 233 10.57 25.67 -12.04
CA ALA A 233 9.42 26.57 -12.10
C ALA A 233 8.14 25.96 -11.54
N LYS A 234 7.11 26.79 -11.31
CA LYS A 234 5.77 26.31 -10.95
C LYS A 234 5.00 25.88 -12.20
N THR A 235 4.59 24.62 -12.24
CA THR A 235 3.82 24.04 -13.34
C THR A 235 2.45 23.58 -12.86
N PHE A 236 1.40 24.00 -13.54
CA PHE A 236 0.03 23.54 -13.32
C PHE A 236 -0.51 22.81 -14.55
N ILE A 237 -0.98 21.58 -14.37
CA ILE A 237 -1.56 20.74 -15.42
C ILE A 237 -2.96 20.34 -15.00
N ASN A 238 -3.96 20.65 -15.82
CA ASN A 238 -5.36 20.35 -15.53
C ASN A 238 -6.08 19.71 -16.72
N SER A 239 -6.96 18.74 -16.44
CA SER A 239 -7.86 18.12 -17.41
C SER A 239 -7.17 17.66 -18.70
N SER A 240 -5.91 17.22 -18.61
CA SER A 240 -5.07 16.95 -19.79
C SER A 240 -4.83 15.44 -19.98
N TYR A 241 -4.30 15.07 -21.14
CA TYR A 241 -4.08 13.68 -21.52
C TYR A 241 -2.66 13.46 -22.05
N PHE A 242 -1.92 12.55 -21.43
CA PHE A 242 -0.56 12.19 -21.81
C PHE A 242 -0.48 10.71 -22.16
N SER A 243 -0.14 10.38 -23.41
CA SER A 243 -0.06 8.98 -23.83
C SER A 243 1.14 8.63 -24.70
N PHE A 244 1.69 7.43 -24.48
CA PHE A 244 2.78 6.89 -25.31
C PHE A 244 4.03 7.78 -25.36
N ASN A 245 4.24 8.64 -24.36
CA ASN A 245 5.43 9.48 -24.29
C ASN A 245 6.60 8.69 -23.69
N ILE A 246 7.79 8.93 -24.23
CA ILE A 246 8.99 8.11 -23.96
C ILE A 246 10.14 9.00 -23.51
N ALA A 247 10.80 8.64 -22.41
CA ALA A 247 12.06 9.25 -22.02
C ALA A 247 13.00 8.29 -21.29
N LYS A 248 14.24 8.71 -21.02
CA LYS A 248 15.11 7.97 -20.09
C LYS A 248 14.62 8.10 -18.66
N ARG A 249 14.21 9.31 -18.25
CA ARG A 249 13.55 9.58 -16.97
C ARG A 249 12.40 10.55 -17.14
N GLY A 250 11.29 10.27 -16.45
CA GLY A 250 10.07 11.07 -16.57
C GLY A 250 9.47 10.91 -17.96
N GLY A 251 8.80 9.78 -18.22
CA GLY A 251 8.22 9.49 -19.55
C GLY A 251 7.31 10.61 -20.07
N VAL A 252 6.74 11.40 -19.16
CA VAL A 252 6.04 12.65 -19.47
C VAL A 252 6.79 13.87 -18.97
N CYS A 253 7.07 13.95 -17.67
CA CYS A 253 7.59 15.14 -17.03
C CYS A 253 8.84 14.83 -16.19
N TYR A 254 9.90 15.60 -16.39
CA TYR A 254 11.01 15.73 -15.44
C TYR A 254 10.90 17.10 -14.77
N THR A 255 10.82 17.15 -13.44
CA THR A 255 10.67 18.42 -12.72
C THR A 255 11.68 18.57 -11.59
N PHE A 256 12.29 19.75 -11.54
CA PHE A 256 12.96 20.27 -10.34
C PHE A 256 12.05 21.19 -9.53
N GLY A 257 11.00 21.76 -10.13
CA GLY A 257 10.11 22.74 -9.51
C GLY A 257 8.79 22.15 -8.99
N LEU A 258 7.94 23.01 -8.42
CA LEU A 258 6.61 22.66 -7.94
C LEU A 258 5.72 22.20 -9.10
N LEU A 259 5.10 21.03 -8.96
CA LEU A 259 4.22 20.44 -9.97
C LEU A 259 2.85 20.12 -9.38
N ASN A 260 1.81 20.78 -9.90
CA ASN A 260 0.42 20.53 -9.52
C ASN A 260 -0.34 19.93 -10.70
N ILE A 261 -0.91 18.75 -10.49
CA ILE A 261 -1.64 18.00 -11.51
C ILE A 261 -3.05 17.70 -11.00
N THR A 262 -4.05 18.08 -11.77
CA THR A 262 -5.46 17.84 -11.44
C THR A 262 -6.20 17.21 -12.62
N SER A 263 -7.09 16.25 -12.36
CA SER A 263 -8.01 15.69 -13.35
C SER A 263 -7.35 15.22 -14.65
N THR A 264 -6.11 14.74 -14.58
CA THR A 264 -5.28 14.45 -15.75
C THR A 264 -5.08 12.95 -15.91
N THR A 265 -5.00 12.48 -17.16
CA THR A 265 -4.78 11.05 -17.46
C THR A 265 -3.39 10.82 -18.05
N PHE A 266 -2.69 9.83 -17.51
CA PHE A 266 -1.40 9.31 -17.97
C PHE A 266 -1.57 7.86 -18.40
N LYS A 267 -1.44 7.57 -19.70
CA LYS A 267 -1.66 6.23 -20.25
C LYS A 267 -0.50 5.74 -21.12
N ASN A 268 0.01 4.53 -20.86
CA ASN A 268 1.06 3.91 -21.69
C ASN A 268 2.33 4.76 -21.83
N ASN A 269 2.68 5.60 -20.86
CA ASN A 269 3.93 6.34 -20.89
C ASN A 269 5.08 5.47 -20.37
N ILE A 270 6.26 5.64 -20.95
CA ILE A 270 7.40 4.75 -20.75
C ILE A 270 8.65 5.56 -20.35
N ALA A 271 9.31 5.12 -19.28
CA ALA A 271 10.67 5.52 -18.97
C ALA A 271 11.65 4.35 -19.13
N GLU A 272 12.75 4.57 -19.83
CA GLU A 272 13.82 3.55 -19.97
C GLU A 272 14.54 3.29 -18.65
N VAL A 273 14.43 4.19 -17.66
CA VAL A 273 15.06 4.04 -16.35
C VAL A 273 14.07 4.27 -15.21
N ASN A 274 13.63 5.51 -14.97
CA ASN A 274 12.86 5.86 -13.77
C ASN A 274 11.67 6.79 -14.08
N GLY A 275 10.55 6.59 -13.38
CA GLY A 275 9.38 7.45 -13.44
C GLY A 275 8.70 7.40 -14.80
N GLY A 276 7.89 6.36 -15.04
CA GLY A 276 7.21 6.15 -16.33
C GLY A 276 6.33 7.33 -16.76
N CYS A 277 5.91 8.18 -15.82
CA CYS A 277 5.27 9.46 -16.07
C CYS A 277 6.10 10.61 -15.52
N ILE A 278 6.34 10.63 -14.21
CA ILE A 278 6.89 11.78 -13.49
C ILE A 278 8.20 11.39 -12.82
N PHE A 279 9.22 12.20 -13.06
CA PHE A 279 10.43 12.23 -12.27
C PHE A 279 10.48 13.54 -11.49
N ASN A 280 10.20 13.47 -10.18
CA ASN A 280 10.29 14.60 -9.27
C ASN A 280 11.63 14.58 -8.56
N ASP A 281 12.51 15.54 -8.84
CA ASP A 281 13.89 15.48 -8.38
C ASP A 281 14.14 16.19 -7.04
N LYS A 282 13.27 17.12 -6.61
CA LYS A 282 13.53 17.92 -5.40
C LYS A 282 12.30 18.47 -4.68
N ASN A 283 11.40 19.12 -5.41
CA ASN A 283 10.33 19.94 -4.83
C ASN A 283 9.02 19.15 -4.61
N THR A 284 7.97 19.84 -4.20
CA THR A 284 6.65 19.23 -3.98
C THR A 284 5.96 18.91 -5.31
N THR A 285 5.31 17.76 -5.37
CA THR A 285 4.38 17.37 -6.44
C THR A 285 3.03 17.01 -5.84
N ILE A 286 1.96 17.64 -6.31
CA ILE A 286 0.58 17.34 -5.88
C ILE A 286 -0.19 16.76 -7.06
N ILE A 287 -0.75 15.57 -6.89
CA ILE A 287 -1.55 14.87 -7.89
C ILE A 287 -2.94 14.65 -7.30
N LEU A 288 -3.98 15.19 -7.95
CA LEU A 288 -5.35 15.13 -7.48
C LEU A 288 -6.30 14.64 -8.58
N LYS A 289 -7.23 13.74 -8.22
CA LYS A 289 -8.34 13.30 -9.08
C LYS A 289 -7.89 12.82 -10.48
N SER A 290 -6.70 12.21 -10.56
CA SER A 290 -6.07 11.86 -11.82
C SER A 290 -6.13 10.35 -12.09
N ASN A 291 -5.71 9.93 -13.28
CA ASN A 291 -5.67 8.52 -13.66
C ASN A 291 -4.31 8.14 -14.27
N TYR A 292 -3.69 7.08 -13.76
CA TYR A 292 -2.44 6.51 -14.24
C TYR A 292 -2.67 5.06 -14.64
N THR A 293 -2.68 4.78 -15.94
CA THR A 293 -2.98 3.45 -16.47
C THR A 293 -1.86 2.93 -17.37
N LYS A 294 -1.36 1.71 -17.12
CA LYS A 294 -0.39 1.02 -17.99
C LYS A 294 0.91 1.78 -18.25
N ASN A 295 1.35 2.60 -17.30
CA ASN A 295 2.65 3.28 -17.40
C ASN A 295 3.76 2.35 -16.92
N LYS A 296 4.96 2.53 -17.49
CA LYS A 296 6.08 1.63 -17.27
C LYS A 296 7.39 2.39 -17.06
N ALA A 297 8.18 1.92 -16.10
CA ALA A 297 9.61 2.23 -16.02
C ALA A 297 10.40 0.92 -16.03
N LEU A 298 11.65 0.93 -16.50
CA LEU A 298 12.50 -0.25 -16.36
C LEU A 298 12.81 -0.52 -14.89
N ASN A 299 13.36 0.48 -14.18
CA ASN A 299 13.93 0.26 -12.85
C ASN A 299 12.98 0.68 -11.73
N ASN A 300 12.62 1.96 -11.64
CA ASN A 300 11.98 2.49 -10.44
C ASN A 300 10.77 3.36 -10.76
N GLY A 301 9.64 3.07 -10.11
CA GLY A 301 8.43 3.87 -10.21
C GLY A 301 7.79 3.79 -11.58
N GLY A 302 6.90 2.81 -11.80
CA GLY A 302 6.22 2.65 -13.08
C GLY A 302 5.42 3.89 -13.50
N CYS A 303 5.01 4.72 -12.54
CA CYS A 303 4.49 6.05 -12.76
C CYS A 303 5.46 7.12 -12.27
N ASN A 304 5.81 7.08 -10.98
CA ASN A 304 6.38 8.22 -10.28
C ASN A 304 7.69 7.84 -9.60
N TYR A 305 8.72 8.65 -9.82
CA TYR A 305 9.95 8.62 -9.05
C TYR A 305 10.04 9.90 -8.22
N ASN A 306 10.16 9.77 -6.91
CA ASN A 306 10.08 10.89 -5.96
C ASN A 306 11.35 11.06 -5.13
N ASN A 307 12.06 12.17 -5.36
CA ASN A 307 13.16 12.69 -4.54
C ASN A 307 12.77 13.95 -3.73
N GLY A 308 11.49 14.33 -3.71
CA GLY A 308 10.96 15.47 -2.97
C GLY A 308 9.74 15.10 -2.11
N GLN A 309 8.79 16.01 -1.95
CA GLN A 309 7.49 15.65 -1.37
C GLN A 309 6.52 15.30 -2.49
N MET A 310 5.70 14.26 -2.31
CA MET A 310 4.64 13.92 -3.24
C MET A 310 3.36 13.56 -2.51
N ASP A 311 2.27 14.22 -2.88
CA ASP A 311 0.93 13.96 -2.36
C ASP A 311 0.04 13.49 -3.51
N ILE A 312 -0.52 12.29 -3.38
CA ILE A 312 -1.41 11.67 -4.37
C ILE A 312 -2.77 11.48 -3.73
N LEU A 313 -3.77 12.21 -4.23
CA LEU A 313 -5.10 12.25 -3.64
C LEU A 313 -6.18 11.87 -4.64
N LYS A 314 -7.14 11.03 -4.22
CA LYS A 314 -8.35 10.70 -5.00
C LYS A 314 -8.06 10.22 -6.43
N THR A 315 -6.93 9.53 -6.61
CA THR A 315 -6.35 9.19 -7.91
C THR A 315 -6.44 7.68 -8.14
N SER A 316 -6.69 7.28 -9.39
CA SER A 316 -6.66 5.88 -9.81
C SER A 316 -5.30 5.55 -10.42
N LEU A 317 -4.63 4.50 -9.93
CA LEU A 317 -3.32 4.04 -10.41
C LEU A 317 -3.40 2.54 -10.71
N THR A 318 -3.58 2.18 -11.97
CA THR A 318 -3.84 0.80 -12.39
C THR A 318 -2.91 0.26 -13.47
N TYR A 319 -2.60 -1.04 -13.39
CA TYR A 319 -1.82 -1.75 -14.41
C TYR A 319 -0.42 -1.18 -14.70
N ASN A 320 0.17 -0.45 -13.75
CA ASN A 320 1.50 0.12 -13.92
C ASN A 320 2.59 -0.87 -13.51
N SER A 321 3.80 -0.73 -14.07
CA SER A 321 4.88 -1.68 -13.81
C SER A 321 6.29 -1.10 -13.80
N ALA A 322 7.15 -1.68 -12.95
CA ALA A 322 8.60 -1.44 -12.89
C ALA A 322 9.31 -2.58 -12.15
N ILE A 323 10.64 -2.59 -12.09
CA ILE A 323 11.36 -3.52 -11.19
C ILE A 323 11.04 -3.21 -9.72
N ASN A 324 11.15 -1.94 -9.30
CA ASN A 324 10.87 -1.50 -7.94
C ASN A 324 9.75 -0.47 -7.94
N GLY A 325 8.66 -0.75 -7.23
CA GLY A 325 7.52 0.16 -7.15
C GLY A 325 6.77 0.21 -8.47
N GLY A 326 5.79 -0.68 -8.67
CA GLY A 326 5.01 -0.72 -9.92
C GLY A 326 4.32 0.61 -10.23
N VAL A 327 4.09 1.43 -9.21
CA VAL A 327 3.56 2.78 -9.32
C VAL A 327 4.60 3.81 -8.86
N ASN A 328 5.03 3.73 -7.60
CA ASN A 328 5.83 4.77 -6.96
C ASN A 328 7.16 4.22 -6.44
N TYR A 329 8.22 5.00 -6.67
CA TYR A 329 9.49 4.86 -5.96
C TYR A 329 9.75 6.13 -5.14
N ASN A 330 9.86 5.99 -3.82
CA ASN A 330 9.95 7.12 -2.89
C ASN A 330 11.28 7.16 -2.12
N ASN A 331 11.98 8.29 -2.18
CA ASN A 331 13.20 8.55 -1.40
C ASN A 331 13.02 9.61 -0.31
N LYS A 332 11.82 10.20 -0.19
CA LYS A 332 11.51 11.29 0.74
C LYS A 332 10.11 11.12 1.32
N ILE A 333 9.17 12.04 1.07
CA ILE A 333 7.84 11.97 1.66
C ILE A 333 6.84 11.65 0.56
N LEU A 334 6.07 10.59 0.74
CA LEU A 334 4.97 10.21 -0.12
C LEU A 334 3.69 10.03 0.70
N SER A 335 2.68 10.85 0.44
CA SER A 335 1.32 10.66 0.96
C SER A 335 0.41 10.16 -0.15
N ILE A 336 -0.36 9.11 0.16
CA ILE A 336 -1.35 8.51 -0.74
C ILE A 336 -2.67 8.47 0.02
N GLU A 337 -3.64 9.26 -0.44
CA GLU A 337 -4.92 9.41 0.26
C GLU A 337 -6.11 9.17 -0.66
N SER A 338 -7.08 8.39 -0.18
CA SER A 338 -8.35 8.14 -0.88
C SER A 338 -8.16 7.62 -2.31
N CYS A 339 -7.09 6.87 -2.56
CA CYS A 339 -6.72 6.41 -3.89
C CYS A 339 -7.22 4.99 -4.18
N ASN A 340 -7.23 4.64 -5.46
CA ASN A 340 -7.51 3.30 -5.95
C ASN A 340 -6.29 2.75 -6.70
N ILE A 341 -5.53 1.84 -6.08
CA ILE A 341 -4.24 1.36 -6.59
C ILE A 341 -4.33 -0.14 -6.87
N ASN A 342 -4.70 -0.49 -8.09
CA ASN A 342 -5.06 -1.88 -8.42
C ASN A 342 -4.29 -2.47 -9.59
N ASN A 343 -4.09 -3.79 -9.55
CA ASN A 343 -3.52 -4.57 -10.65
C ASN A 343 -2.12 -4.10 -11.09
N ASN A 344 -1.34 -3.48 -10.19
CA ASN A 344 0.02 -3.06 -10.49
C ASN A 344 0.99 -4.21 -10.24
N ASN A 345 2.10 -4.23 -10.98
CA ASN A 345 3.06 -5.33 -10.94
C ASN A 345 4.49 -4.84 -10.82
N ALA A 346 5.28 -5.47 -9.95
CA ALA A 346 6.71 -5.20 -9.84
C ALA A 346 7.54 -6.43 -9.48
N THR A 347 8.86 -6.27 -9.40
CA THR A 347 9.71 -7.27 -8.73
C THR A 347 9.64 -7.10 -7.22
N ARG A 348 9.72 -5.85 -6.73
CA ARG A 348 9.61 -5.47 -5.32
C ARG A 348 8.64 -4.31 -5.16
N GLY A 349 7.70 -4.43 -4.23
CA GLY A 349 6.68 -3.39 -4.02
C GLY A 349 5.78 -3.28 -5.23
N GLY A 350 4.77 -4.16 -5.33
CA GLY A 350 3.86 -4.18 -6.49
C GLY A 350 3.24 -2.82 -6.81
N CYS A 351 3.12 -1.95 -5.81
CA CYS A 351 2.79 -0.54 -5.96
C CYS A 351 3.96 0.37 -5.58
N ASN A 352 4.47 0.23 -4.36
CA ASN A 352 5.32 1.22 -3.72
C ASN A 352 6.64 0.60 -3.28
N TYR A 353 7.74 1.23 -3.67
CA TYR A 353 9.05 1.01 -3.08
C TYR A 353 9.44 2.25 -2.28
N ASN A 354 9.72 2.08 -0.99
CA ASN A 354 9.89 3.19 -0.06
C ASN A 354 11.24 3.16 0.66
N ASN A 355 11.98 4.28 0.60
CA ASN A 355 13.23 4.53 1.32
C ASN A 355 13.11 5.66 2.36
N ALA A 356 11.90 6.11 2.68
CA ALA A 356 11.68 7.21 3.61
C ALA A 356 10.25 7.17 4.20
N ILE A 357 9.50 8.27 4.25
CA ILE A 357 8.17 8.29 4.86
C ILE A 357 7.11 7.97 3.81
N LEU A 358 6.26 6.98 4.08
CA LEU A 358 5.12 6.61 3.26
C LEU A 358 3.84 6.59 4.09
N ASN A 359 2.88 7.45 3.75
CA ASN A 359 1.55 7.47 4.37
C ASN A 359 0.53 6.95 3.35
N ILE A 360 -0.23 5.93 3.74
CA ILE A 360 -1.32 5.35 2.95
C ILE A 360 -2.59 5.44 3.78
N ILE A 361 -3.53 6.27 3.34
CA ILE A 361 -4.71 6.64 4.11
C ILE A 361 -5.95 6.42 3.24
N LYS A 362 -6.97 5.75 3.78
CA LYS A 362 -8.28 5.57 3.11
C LYS A 362 -8.19 5.02 1.68
N THR A 363 -7.17 4.21 1.41
CA THR A 363 -6.82 3.78 0.06
C THR A 363 -7.22 2.32 -0.15
N THR A 364 -7.73 2.03 -1.35
CA THR A 364 -8.02 0.65 -1.78
C THR A 364 -6.88 0.13 -2.63
N GLN A 365 -6.37 -1.05 -2.31
CA GLN A 365 -5.21 -1.67 -2.96
C GLN A 365 -5.51 -3.13 -3.28
N ASN A 366 -5.93 -3.39 -4.51
CA ASN A 366 -6.43 -4.70 -4.93
C ASN A 366 -5.56 -5.35 -6.02
N ASN A 367 -5.35 -6.66 -5.90
CA ASN A 367 -4.74 -7.49 -6.95
C ASN A 367 -3.34 -7.01 -7.39
N ASN A 368 -2.59 -6.35 -6.50
CA ASN A 368 -1.23 -5.94 -6.83
C ASN A 368 -0.27 -7.11 -6.61
N LYS A 369 0.76 -7.19 -7.47
CA LYS A 369 1.65 -8.34 -7.53
C LYS A 369 3.11 -7.94 -7.44
N ALA A 370 3.87 -8.73 -6.69
CA ALA A 370 5.33 -8.71 -6.71
C ALA A 370 5.91 -10.10 -6.99
N THR A 371 6.92 -10.18 -7.87
CA THR A 371 7.62 -11.45 -8.13
C THR A 371 8.59 -11.83 -7.01
N LYS A 372 8.90 -10.93 -6.06
CA LYS A 372 9.68 -11.26 -4.85
C LYS A 372 8.99 -10.84 -3.57
N HIS A 373 9.00 -9.54 -3.24
CA HIS A 373 8.68 -9.07 -1.90
C HIS A 373 7.73 -7.88 -1.93
N GLY A 374 6.77 -7.86 -0.99
CA GLY A 374 5.83 -6.76 -0.83
C GLY A 374 4.88 -6.66 -2.02
N GLY A 375 3.81 -7.45 -2.03
CA GLY A 375 2.83 -7.43 -3.13
C GLY A 375 2.21 -6.05 -3.36
N VAL A 376 2.25 -5.18 -2.34
CA VAL A 376 1.94 -3.75 -2.46
C VAL A 376 3.17 -2.91 -2.10
N ASN A 377 3.65 -3.03 -0.86
CA ASN A 377 4.63 -2.12 -0.27
C ASN A 377 5.94 -2.85 0.05
N TYR A 378 7.04 -2.31 -0.44
CA TYR A 378 8.38 -2.65 0.00
C TYR A 378 8.95 -1.47 0.80
N ASN A 379 9.10 -1.65 2.11
CA ASN A 379 9.66 -0.64 3.01
C ASN A 379 11.12 -0.96 3.32
N ASP A 380 12.03 -0.17 2.77
CA ASP A 380 13.47 -0.35 2.94
C ASP A 380 14.06 0.57 4.00
N HIS A 381 13.45 1.73 4.27
CA HIS A 381 13.89 2.63 5.33
C HIS A 381 12.70 3.40 5.91
N ASN A 382 12.84 3.86 7.16
CA ASN A 382 11.90 4.76 7.85
C ASN A 382 10.46 4.18 7.93
N THR A 383 9.46 5.03 8.14
CA THR A 383 8.11 4.62 8.55
C THR A 383 7.16 4.53 7.35
N THR A 384 6.46 3.40 7.26
CA THR A 384 5.24 3.25 6.46
C THR A 384 4.03 3.21 7.39
N ILE A 385 3.08 4.12 7.20
CA ILE A 385 1.80 4.16 7.90
C ILE A 385 0.69 3.72 6.93
N ILE A 386 -0.10 2.74 7.34
CA ILE A 386 -1.29 2.28 6.62
C ILE A 386 -2.48 2.47 7.54
N SER A 387 -3.35 3.44 7.21
CA SER A 387 -4.54 3.74 8.00
C SER A 387 -5.81 3.67 7.16
N GLU A 388 -6.88 3.15 7.77
CA GLU A 388 -8.23 3.15 7.21
C GLU A 388 -8.32 2.56 5.78
N SER A 389 -7.40 1.65 5.44
CA SER A 389 -7.19 1.21 4.06
C SER A 389 -7.67 -0.23 3.87
N THR A 390 -8.03 -0.57 2.63
CA THR A 390 -8.45 -1.93 2.24
C THR A 390 -7.44 -2.54 1.28
N LEU A 391 -6.88 -3.69 1.67
CA LEU A 391 -5.82 -4.38 0.95
C LEU A 391 -6.27 -5.81 0.66
N ASN A 392 -6.72 -6.05 -0.58
CA ASN A 392 -7.37 -7.29 -0.96
C ASN A 392 -6.66 -8.01 -2.11
N ASN A 393 -6.54 -9.33 -2.02
CA ASN A 393 -6.01 -10.19 -3.09
C ASN A 393 -4.60 -9.81 -3.57
N ASN A 394 -3.76 -9.20 -2.72
CA ASN A 394 -2.40 -8.85 -3.11
C ASN A 394 -1.47 -10.06 -2.94
N ILE A 395 -0.51 -10.18 -3.86
CA ILE A 395 0.32 -11.39 -3.98
C ILE A 395 1.79 -11.01 -4.07
N ALA A 396 2.61 -11.60 -3.21
CA ALA A 396 4.05 -11.67 -3.39
C ALA A 396 4.46 -13.14 -3.60
N SER A 397 5.47 -13.40 -4.42
CA SER A 397 5.90 -14.79 -4.62
C SER A 397 6.70 -15.33 -3.43
N ILE A 398 7.38 -14.46 -2.66
CA ILE A 398 8.24 -14.87 -1.55
C ILE A 398 7.72 -14.31 -0.22
N ASN A 399 7.88 -13.01 0.04
CA ASN A 399 7.65 -12.44 1.37
C ASN A 399 6.64 -11.30 1.33
N GLY A 400 5.68 -11.31 2.26
CA GLY A 400 4.78 -10.18 2.49
C GLY A 400 3.84 -9.97 1.31
N GLY A 401 2.71 -10.68 1.29
CA GLY A 401 1.73 -10.54 0.19
C GLY A 401 1.19 -9.12 0.05
N VAL A 402 1.31 -8.32 1.10
CA VAL A 402 1.07 -6.89 1.11
C VAL A 402 2.36 -6.13 1.40
N ASN A 403 2.93 -6.34 2.58
CA ASN A 403 4.00 -5.52 3.14
C ASN A 403 5.26 -6.34 3.37
N TYR A 404 6.38 -5.83 2.88
CA TYR A 404 7.71 -6.29 3.26
C TYR A 404 8.46 -5.16 3.97
N ASN A 405 8.72 -5.33 5.27
CA ASN A 405 9.50 -4.40 6.08
C ASN A 405 10.95 -4.89 6.14
N ASN A 406 11.82 -4.38 5.27
CA ASN A 406 13.23 -4.73 5.25
C ASN A 406 14.00 -4.01 6.35
N ASN A 407 13.89 -2.68 6.34
CA ASN A 407 14.53 -1.80 7.28
C ASN A 407 13.59 -0.58 7.51
N GLY A 408 13.35 -0.19 8.77
CA GLY A 408 12.28 0.78 9.13
C GLY A 408 11.15 0.25 10.02
N GLU A 409 10.02 0.95 10.04
CA GLU A 409 8.84 0.63 10.86
C GLU A 409 7.58 0.59 10.00
N ILE A 410 6.68 -0.36 10.28
CA ILE A 410 5.34 -0.38 9.68
C ILE A 410 4.28 -0.25 10.78
N LEU A 411 3.38 0.72 10.61
CA LEU A 411 2.21 0.92 11.44
C LEU A 411 0.96 0.61 10.62
N ILE A 412 0.15 -0.35 11.08
CA ILE A 412 -1.13 -0.71 10.46
C ILE A 412 -2.24 -0.37 11.44
N ILE A 413 -3.14 0.53 11.03
CA ILE A 413 -4.15 1.12 11.89
C ILE A 413 -5.50 1.05 11.19
N SER A 414 -6.53 0.55 11.86
CA SER A 414 -7.91 0.58 11.37
C SER A 414 -8.08 0.06 9.93
N SER A 415 -7.26 -0.91 9.51
CA SER A 415 -7.16 -1.35 8.12
C SER A 415 -7.66 -2.79 7.93
N LYS A 416 -8.12 -3.10 6.73
CA LYS A 416 -8.66 -4.42 6.35
C LYS A 416 -7.75 -5.11 5.34
N HIS A 417 -7.28 -6.30 5.69
CA HIS A 417 -6.41 -7.13 4.86
C HIS A 417 -7.08 -8.46 4.57
N THR A 418 -7.48 -8.67 3.33
CA THR A 418 -8.27 -9.85 2.94
C THR A 418 -7.61 -10.62 1.78
N ASN A 419 -7.61 -11.95 1.86
CA ASN A 419 -7.18 -12.83 0.76
C ASN A 419 -5.77 -12.58 0.21
N ASN A 420 -4.86 -12.00 1.01
CA ASN A 420 -3.49 -11.75 0.57
C ASN A 420 -2.65 -13.03 0.68
N LYS A 421 -1.66 -13.18 -0.22
CA LYS A 421 -0.88 -14.41 -0.34
C LYS A 421 0.62 -14.16 -0.53
N ALA A 422 1.43 -14.98 0.16
CA ALA A 422 2.86 -15.13 -0.08
C ALA A 422 3.37 -16.51 0.32
N GLU A 423 4.65 -16.81 0.10
CA GLU A 423 5.29 -18.00 0.69
C GLU A 423 5.40 -17.83 2.23
N ARG A 424 5.83 -16.64 2.68
CA ARG A 424 5.99 -16.26 4.09
C ARG A 424 5.34 -14.92 4.37
N GLY A 425 4.56 -14.82 5.45
CA GLY A 425 3.84 -13.60 5.79
C GLY A 425 2.81 -13.28 4.72
N GLY A 426 1.68 -14.01 4.69
CA GLY A 426 0.67 -13.84 3.63
C GLY A 426 0.18 -12.40 3.48
N CYS A 427 0.24 -11.60 4.55
CA CYS A 427 0.20 -10.15 4.47
C CYS A 427 1.56 -9.50 4.67
N ASN A 428 2.20 -9.78 5.79
CA ASN A 428 3.27 -8.97 6.35
C ASN A 428 4.51 -9.82 6.62
N TYR A 429 5.65 -9.35 6.15
CA TYR A 429 6.95 -9.87 6.51
C TYR A 429 7.75 -8.76 7.20
N ASN A 430 8.22 -9.01 8.42
CA ASN A 430 8.79 -7.99 9.29
C ASN A 430 10.22 -8.32 9.75
N ASN A 431 11.22 -7.59 9.22
CA ASN A 431 12.62 -7.63 9.68
C ASN A 431 12.98 -6.56 10.71
N LYS A 432 12.02 -5.73 11.14
CA LYS A 432 12.22 -4.63 12.08
C LYS A 432 11.01 -4.43 12.99
N LYS A 433 10.54 -3.21 13.20
CA LYS A 433 9.41 -2.94 14.09
C LYS A 433 8.10 -2.93 13.32
N MET A 434 7.08 -3.59 13.85
CA MET A 434 5.74 -3.56 13.27
C MET A 434 4.68 -3.51 14.36
N ASN A 435 3.72 -2.59 14.20
CA ASN A 435 2.58 -2.48 15.11
C ASN A 435 1.28 -2.56 14.32
N ILE A 436 0.33 -3.34 14.84
CA ILE A 436 -0.98 -3.55 14.27
C ILE A 436 -2.02 -3.16 15.31
N THR A 437 -2.89 -2.21 14.98
CA THR A 437 -3.91 -1.69 15.88
C THR A 437 -5.26 -1.60 15.16
N ASN A 438 -6.35 -2.00 15.83
CA ASN A 438 -7.73 -1.87 15.32
C ASN A 438 -7.95 -2.47 13.93
N SER A 439 -7.18 -3.47 13.52
CA SER A 439 -7.15 -3.93 12.13
C SER A 439 -7.71 -5.34 11.98
N THR A 440 -8.15 -5.67 10.77
CA THR A 440 -8.77 -6.96 10.45
C THR A 440 -7.98 -7.71 9.39
N PHE A 441 -7.70 -8.99 9.65
CA PHE A 441 -6.97 -9.89 8.77
C PHE A 441 -7.79 -11.14 8.52
N THR A 442 -8.34 -11.27 7.31
CA THR A 442 -9.27 -12.34 6.96
C THR A 442 -8.79 -13.15 5.76
N ASN A 443 -8.84 -14.48 5.85
CA ASN A 443 -8.57 -15.39 4.73
C ASN A 443 -7.18 -15.21 4.07
N ASN A 444 -6.20 -14.66 4.78
CA ASN A 444 -4.85 -14.52 4.25
C ASN A 444 -4.12 -15.87 4.32
N LYS A 445 -3.24 -16.12 3.36
CA LYS A 445 -2.62 -17.43 3.15
C LYS A 445 -1.11 -17.34 3.02
N ALA A 446 -0.40 -18.19 3.74
CA ALA A 446 1.03 -18.43 3.52
C ALA A 446 1.30 -19.91 3.22
N GLN A 447 2.36 -20.21 2.48
CA GLN A 447 2.79 -21.60 2.33
C GLN A 447 3.45 -22.06 3.62
N VAL A 448 4.51 -21.41 4.07
CA VAL A 448 5.35 -21.98 5.14
C VAL A 448 5.04 -21.30 6.47
N ASN A 449 5.21 -19.98 6.56
CA ASN A 449 5.34 -19.29 7.83
C ASN A 449 4.39 -18.10 7.94
N GLY A 450 3.50 -18.12 8.95
CA GLY A 450 2.67 -16.97 9.31
C GLY A 450 1.72 -16.57 8.19
N ALA A 451 0.48 -17.07 8.20
CA ALA A 451 -0.47 -16.72 7.14
C ALA A 451 -0.75 -15.21 7.06
N VAL A 452 -0.54 -14.49 8.16
CA VAL A 452 -0.60 -13.04 8.21
C VAL A 452 0.79 -12.46 8.40
N ASN A 453 1.47 -12.82 9.48
CA ASN A 453 2.69 -12.16 9.93
C ASN A 453 3.87 -13.14 10.03
N PHE A 454 4.97 -12.80 9.36
CA PHE A 454 6.28 -13.37 9.64
C PHE A 454 7.13 -12.34 10.38
N ASN A 455 7.62 -12.69 11.57
CA ASN A 455 8.21 -11.72 12.50
C ASN A 455 9.64 -12.10 12.92
N ASP A 456 10.63 -11.37 12.39
CA ASP A 456 12.07 -11.50 12.70
C ASP A 456 12.55 -10.52 13.77
N LYS A 457 11.68 -9.61 14.22
CA LYS A 457 11.94 -8.58 15.24
C LYS A 457 10.70 -8.32 16.08
N ASN A 458 10.59 -7.20 16.79
CA ASN A 458 9.49 -6.99 17.73
C ASN A 458 8.18 -6.62 17.01
N MET A 459 7.09 -7.23 17.44
CA MET A 459 5.76 -6.97 16.91
C MET A 459 4.72 -6.80 18.03
N SER A 460 3.81 -5.85 17.84
CA SER A 460 2.64 -5.66 18.72
C SER A 460 1.34 -5.76 17.92
N ILE A 461 0.37 -6.47 18.48
CA ILE A 461 -0.98 -6.64 17.94
C ILE A 461 -1.97 -6.21 19.03
N ILE A 462 -2.72 -5.15 18.75
CA ILE A 462 -3.63 -4.51 19.71
C ILE A 462 -5.01 -4.38 19.09
N ARG A 463 -6.06 -4.76 19.83
CA ARG A 463 -7.46 -4.53 19.44
C ARG A 463 -7.79 -5.01 18.01
N SER A 464 -7.18 -6.10 17.57
CA SER A 464 -7.23 -6.54 16.17
C SER A 464 -7.89 -7.91 16.01
N GLN A 465 -8.38 -8.20 14.80
CA GLN A 465 -9.14 -9.40 14.48
C GLN A 465 -8.42 -10.23 13.41
N PHE A 466 -8.18 -11.52 13.68
CA PHE A 466 -7.54 -12.45 12.75
C PHE A 466 -8.47 -13.64 12.53
N THR A 467 -9.09 -13.70 11.36
CA THR A 467 -10.13 -14.69 11.07
C THR A 467 -9.79 -15.55 9.87
N SER A 468 -9.88 -16.88 10.04
CA SER A 468 -9.77 -17.86 8.94
C SER A 468 -8.47 -17.75 8.12
N ASN A 469 -7.38 -17.33 8.75
CA ASN A 469 -6.08 -17.28 8.09
C ASN A 469 -5.42 -18.67 8.11
N THR A 470 -4.72 -19.04 7.04
CA THR A 470 -4.23 -20.41 6.83
C THR A 470 -2.77 -20.47 6.38
N ALA A 471 -1.97 -21.26 7.07
CA ALA A 471 -0.61 -21.60 6.65
C ALA A 471 -0.40 -23.11 6.58
N SER A 472 0.39 -23.60 5.60
CA SER A 472 0.50 -25.07 5.41
C SER A 472 1.42 -25.75 6.44
N LYS A 473 2.39 -25.03 7.04
CA LYS A 473 3.36 -25.62 7.97
C LYS A 473 3.35 -25.01 9.37
N TYR A 474 3.47 -23.69 9.49
CA TYR A 474 3.57 -23.03 10.79
C TYR A 474 2.43 -22.03 11.00
N GLY A 475 2.55 -21.15 12.00
CA GLY A 475 1.50 -20.29 12.52
C GLY A 475 0.42 -19.82 11.53
N GLY A 476 -0.84 -20.15 11.84
CA GLY A 476 -1.98 -19.75 11.01
C GLY A 476 -2.26 -18.25 11.04
N CYS A 477 -1.68 -17.51 11.99
CA CYS A 477 -1.55 -16.05 11.91
C CYS A 477 -0.09 -15.63 11.90
N ASN A 478 0.66 -16.02 12.93
CA ASN A 478 1.94 -15.44 13.28
C ASN A 478 3.05 -16.49 13.33
N TYR A 479 4.21 -16.16 12.77
CA TYR A 479 5.44 -16.89 13.02
C TYR A 479 6.41 -15.97 13.76
N ASN A 480 6.81 -16.35 14.98
CA ASN A 480 7.66 -15.54 15.85
C ASN A 480 9.05 -16.19 15.98
N ASN A 481 10.08 -15.56 15.40
CA ASN A 481 11.41 -16.16 15.30
C ASN A 481 12.19 -16.13 16.64
N PRO A 482 13.35 -16.81 16.76
CA PRO A 482 14.19 -16.70 17.95
C PRO A 482 14.61 -15.25 18.26
N LYS A 483 14.75 -14.93 19.55
CA LYS A 483 15.18 -13.61 20.06
C LYS A 483 14.24 -12.44 19.67
N THR A 484 12.98 -12.73 19.35
CA THR A 484 11.95 -11.72 19.11
C THR A 484 10.94 -11.67 20.27
N TYR A 485 10.18 -10.59 20.32
CA TYR A 485 9.04 -10.44 21.21
C TYR A 485 7.77 -10.16 20.40
N LEU A 486 6.70 -10.90 20.70
CA LEU A 486 5.37 -10.68 20.15
C LEU A 486 4.39 -10.41 21.30
N ASN A 487 3.75 -9.24 21.26
CA ASN A 487 2.70 -8.87 22.19
C ASN A 487 1.33 -8.94 21.50
N ILE A 488 0.37 -9.62 22.12
CA ILE A 488 -1.02 -9.69 21.65
C ILE A 488 -1.92 -9.21 22.79
N THR A 489 -2.62 -8.09 22.57
CA THR A 489 -3.45 -7.45 23.59
C THR A 489 -4.83 -7.13 23.03
N GLN A 490 -5.88 -7.44 23.80
CA GLN A 490 -7.27 -7.10 23.43
C GLN A 490 -7.68 -7.59 22.03
N SER A 491 -7.10 -8.68 21.56
CA SER A 491 -7.24 -9.12 20.17
C SER A 491 -7.96 -10.46 20.08
N ASN A 492 -8.62 -10.70 18.95
CA ASN A 492 -9.34 -11.94 18.70
C ASN A 492 -8.69 -12.69 17.54
N HIS A 493 -8.43 -13.98 17.74
CA HIS A 493 -7.99 -14.90 16.72
C HIS A 493 -8.99 -16.05 16.60
N THR A 494 -9.69 -16.10 15.48
CA THR A 494 -10.81 -17.00 15.25
C THR A 494 -10.62 -17.88 14.02
N LYS A 495 -10.80 -19.19 14.14
CA LYS A 495 -10.79 -20.13 13.00
C LYS A 495 -9.48 -20.17 12.20
N ASN A 496 -8.36 -19.79 12.79
CA ASN A 496 -7.07 -19.84 12.08
C ASN A 496 -6.52 -21.26 12.08
N THR A 497 -5.87 -21.64 10.98
CA THR A 497 -5.49 -23.03 10.72
C THR A 497 -4.05 -23.16 10.27
N ALA A 498 -3.32 -24.12 10.85
CA ALA A 498 -1.95 -24.45 10.48
C ALA A 498 -1.59 -25.90 10.80
N ALA A 499 -0.43 -26.40 10.36
CA ALA A 499 0.08 -27.66 10.93
C ALA A 499 0.59 -27.45 12.37
N ASN A 500 1.32 -26.36 12.63
CA ASN A 500 1.87 -26.03 13.94
C ASN A 500 1.41 -24.65 14.40
N GLY A 501 0.56 -24.59 15.43
CA GLY A 501 0.04 -23.34 15.98
C GLY A 501 -1.04 -22.71 15.12
N GLY A 502 -2.32 -22.95 15.41
CA GLY A 502 -3.42 -22.35 14.63
C GLY A 502 -3.35 -20.81 14.64
N VAL A 503 -2.89 -20.22 15.74
CA VAL A 503 -2.57 -18.80 15.83
C VAL A 503 -1.09 -18.55 15.63
N CYS A 504 -0.22 -19.22 16.39
CA CYS A 504 1.21 -18.90 16.38
C CYS A 504 2.13 -20.12 16.46
N ALA A 505 3.16 -20.14 15.62
CA ALA A 505 4.36 -20.93 15.85
C ALA A 505 5.43 -20.03 16.48
N ASN A 506 5.86 -20.39 17.68
CA ASN A 506 6.67 -19.55 18.53
C ASN A 506 8.06 -20.14 18.83
N TYR A 507 9.07 -19.37 18.46
CA TYR A 507 10.48 -19.60 18.79
C TYR A 507 11.10 -18.43 19.59
N GLY A 508 10.37 -17.32 19.71
CA GLY A 508 10.72 -16.15 20.53
C GLY A 508 9.86 -16.06 21.80
N ASN A 509 9.73 -14.87 22.38
CA ASN A 509 8.87 -14.67 23.55
C ASN A 509 7.49 -14.16 23.11
N ILE A 510 6.43 -14.63 23.79
CA ILE A 510 5.07 -14.16 23.57
C ILE A 510 4.41 -13.75 24.88
N THR A 511 3.72 -12.60 24.85
CA THR A 511 2.73 -12.22 25.86
C THR A 511 1.36 -12.08 25.21
N ILE A 512 0.35 -12.71 25.81
CA ILE A 512 -1.05 -12.62 25.40
C ILE A 512 -1.86 -12.11 26.60
N THR A 513 -2.50 -10.96 26.45
CA THR A 513 -3.26 -10.33 27.53
C THR A 513 -4.64 -9.92 27.05
N ASN A 514 -5.67 -10.15 27.85
CA ASN A 514 -7.05 -9.69 27.57
C ASN A 514 -7.56 -10.10 26.18
N SER A 515 -7.16 -11.27 25.67
CA SER A 515 -7.39 -11.66 24.27
C SER A 515 -8.21 -12.94 24.15
N ASN A 516 -8.86 -13.12 22.99
CA ASN A 516 -9.69 -14.28 22.70
C ASN A 516 -9.10 -15.14 21.59
N MET A 517 -8.91 -16.43 21.87
CA MET A 517 -8.41 -17.43 20.91
C MET A 517 -9.48 -18.49 20.72
N THR A 518 -10.27 -18.40 19.64
CA THR A 518 -11.47 -19.21 19.47
C THR A 518 -11.43 -20.08 18.21
N GLN A 519 -11.78 -21.37 18.32
CA GLN A 519 -11.92 -22.25 17.16
C GLN A 519 -10.67 -22.39 16.28
N ASN A 520 -9.47 -22.18 16.83
CA ASN A 520 -8.23 -22.33 16.07
C ASN A 520 -7.84 -23.81 16.00
N ASN A 521 -7.32 -24.22 14.83
CA ASN A 521 -7.07 -25.61 14.50
C ASN A 521 -5.61 -25.83 14.11
N ALA A 522 -4.99 -26.88 14.68
CA ALA A 522 -3.67 -27.31 14.24
C ALA A 522 -3.45 -28.83 14.33
N THR A 523 -2.29 -29.31 13.89
CA THR A 523 -1.82 -30.65 14.26
C THR A 523 -1.26 -30.66 15.68
N ARG A 524 -0.45 -29.66 16.02
CA ARG A 524 0.11 -29.45 17.36
C ARG A 524 -0.10 -28.01 17.80
N GLY A 525 -0.59 -27.82 19.02
CA GLY A 525 -0.90 -26.50 19.55
C GLY A 525 -2.04 -25.86 18.78
N GLY A 526 -3.29 -26.17 19.10
CA GLY A 526 -4.44 -25.61 18.37
C GLY A 526 -4.42 -24.07 18.32
N VAL A 527 -3.84 -23.44 19.34
CA VAL A 527 -3.49 -22.01 19.35
C VAL A 527 -1.98 -21.81 19.13
N ILE A 528 -1.13 -22.38 19.98
CA ILE A 528 0.32 -22.08 20.00
C ILE A 528 1.16 -23.36 19.97
N TYR A 529 2.11 -23.40 19.04
CA TYR A 529 3.20 -24.38 19.02
C TYR A 529 4.50 -23.69 19.49
N ASN A 530 5.06 -24.13 20.61
CA ASN A 530 6.01 -23.33 21.38
C ASN A 530 7.36 -24.02 21.66
N PHE A 531 8.43 -23.23 21.53
CA PHE A 531 9.81 -23.60 21.89
C PHE A 531 10.46 -22.66 22.90
N ASN A 532 9.78 -21.62 23.37
CA ASN A 532 10.39 -20.56 24.18
C ASN A 532 9.37 -19.98 25.19
N ILE A 533 9.54 -18.78 25.73
CA ILE A 533 8.72 -18.31 26.85
C ILE A 533 7.35 -17.82 26.38
N ILE A 534 6.30 -18.21 27.12
CA ILE A 534 4.93 -17.71 26.94
C ILE A 534 4.37 -17.21 28.27
N THR A 535 3.74 -16.04 28.22
CA THR A 535 2.83 -15.54 29.27
C THR A 535 1.44 -15.34 28.69
N ILE A 536 0.42 -15.93 29.31
CA ILE A 536 -1.00 -15.72 28.98
C ILE A 536 -1.70 -15.21 30.23
N GLU A 537 -2.35 -14.05 30.12
CA GLU A 537 -3.01 -13.38 31.23
C GLU A 537 -4.41 -12.90 30.82
N GLN A 538 -5.40 -13.06 31.71
CA GLN A 538 -6.75 -12.51 31.52
C GLN A 538 -7.38 -12.85 30.16
N SER A 539 -7.08 -14.02 29.62
CA SER A 539 -7.43 -14.37 28.24
C SER A 539 -8.37 -15.57 28.18
N THR A 540 -9.16 -15.65 27.11
CA THR A 540 -10.12 -16.72 26.86
C THR A 540 -9.70 -17.55 25.65
N LEU A 541 -9.48 -18.84 25.85
CA LEU A 541 -9.05 -19.78 24.81
C LEU A 541 -10.07 -20.90 24.71
N THR A 542 -10.97 -20.81 23.74
CA THR A 542 -12.18 -21.64 23.68
C THR A 542 -12.33 -22.41 22.37
N ASN A 543 -12.79 -23.66 22.43
CA ASN A 543 -13.06 -24.50 21.26
C ASN A 543 -11.85 -24.70 20.34
N ASN A 544 -10.62 -24.64 20.84
CA ASN A 544 -9.44 -24.86 20.02
C ASN A 544 -9.13 -26.36 19.90
N LYS A 545 -8.57 -26.77 18.76
CA LYS A 545 -8.38 -28.18 18.43
C LYS A 545 -6.98 -28.45 17.91
N ALA A 546 -6.34 -29.47 18.47
CA ALA A 546 -5.16 -30.10 17.89
C ALA A 546 -5.49 -31.54 17.48
N THR A 547 -5.03 -31.99 16.31
CA THR A 547 -5.22 -33.41 15.92
C THR A 547 -4.25 -34.36 16.64
N GLN A 548 -3.21 -33.84 17.29
CA GLN A 548 -2.27 -34.62 18.11
C GLN A 548 -2.15 -34.06 19.53
N ASN A 549 -1.37 -33.01 19.73
CA ASN A 549 -0.92 -32.62 21.07
C ASN A 549 -1.26 -31.16 21.36
N GLY A 550 -1.83 -30.90 22.55
CA GLY A 550 -2.09 -29.57 23.07
C GLY A 550 -3.19 -28.85 22.31
N GLY A 551 -4.45 -29.01 22.71
CA GLY A 551 -5.58 -28.38 22.01
C GLY A 551 -5.51 -26.85 22.04
N VAL A 552 -4.81 -26.29 23.02
CA VAL A 552 -4.41 -24.88 23.08
C VAL A 552 -2.91 -24.76 22.83
N ILE A 553 -2.07 -25.34 23.69
CA ILE A 553 -0.61 -25.16 23.66
C ILE A 553 0.11 -26.49 23.57
N TYR A 554 1.01 -26.60 22.59
CA TYR A 554 2.10 -27.58 22.62
C TYR A 554 3.37 -26.87 23.06
N ASN A 555 3.97 -27.32 24.15
CA ASN A 555 5.24 -26.81 24.68
C ASN A 555 6.33 -27.86 24.50
N ASP A 556 7.39 -27.54 23.76
CA ASP A 556 8.51 -28.48 23.59
C ASP A 556 9.55 -28.39 24.71
N LYS A 557 9.81 -27.18 25.23
CA LYS A 557 10.79 -26.82 26.28
C LYS A 557 10.43 -25.44 26.86
N ASN A 558 11.13 -25.00 27.91
CA ASN A 558 11.02 -23.68 28.54
C ASN A 558 9.71 -23.44 29.31
N ASN A 559 9.55 -22.20 29.81
CA ASN A 559 8.56 -21.82 30.79
C ASN A 559 7.30 -21.24 30.13
N ILE A 560 6.15 -21.72 30.58
CA ILE A 560 4.83 -21.18 30.25
C ILE A 560 4.16 -20.75 31.55
N THR A 561 3.58 -19.55 31.54
CA THR A 561 2.74 -19.05 32.63
C THR A 561 1.35 -18.71 32.08
N ILE A 562 0.31 -19.28 32.69
CA ILE A 562 -1.10 -18.97 32.42
C ILE A 562 -1.72 -18.45 33.72
N THR A 563 -2.21 -17.21 33.72
CA THR A 563 -2.80 -16.56 34.89
C THR A 563 -4.17 -15.98 34.56
N GLN A 564 -5.11 -16.05 35.50
CA GLN A 564 -6.41 -15.36 35.40
C GLN A 564 -7.17 -15.65 34.09
N SER A 565 -6.99 -16.84 33.52
CA SER A 565 -7.43 -17.15 32.16
C SER A 565 -8.45 -18.28 32.13
N LYS A 566 -9.23 -18.33 31.05
CA LYS A 566 -10.23 -19.38 30.80
C LYS A 566 -9.81 -20.23 29.61
N LEU A 567 -9.69 -21.54 29.79
CA LEU A 567 -9.48 -22.51 28.71
C LEU A 567 -10.68 -23.48 28.68
N ASP A 568 -11.57 -23.30 27.71
CA ASP A 568 -12.87 -24.00 27.67
C ASP A 568 -13.07 -24.81 26.38
N LYS A 569 -13.57 -26.04 26.48
CA LYS A 569 -13.96 -26.89 25.34
C LYS A 569 -12.83 -27.17 24.32
N ASN A 570 -11.58 -27.21 24.78
CA ASN A 570 -10.45 -27.49 23.92
C ASN A 570 -10.23 -28.99 23.76
N THR A 571 -9.74 -29.42 22.58
CA THR A 571 -9.64 -30.85 22.24
C THR A 571 -8.29 -31.23 21.62
N ALA A 572 -7.75 -32.38 22.03
CA ALA A 572 -6.55 -32.99 21.45
C ALA A 572 -6.48 -34.51 21.67
N VAL A 573 -5.47 -35.19 21.13
CA VAL A 573 -5.17 -36.58 21.53
C VAL A 573 -4.49 -36.60 22.90
N ASN A 574 -3.47 -35.76 23.10
CA ASN A 574 -2.78 -35.61 24.39
C ASN A 574 -2.86 -34.15 24.86
N GLY A 575 -3.41 -33.93 26.06
CA GLY A 575 -3.59 -32.62 26.66
C GLY A 575 -4.65 -31.81 25.92
N GLY A 576 -5.91 -31.92 26.33
CA GLY A 576 -7.02 -31.20 25.67
C GLY A 576 -6.81 -29.69 25.65
N CYS A 577 -6.08 -29.17 26.64
CA CYS A 577 -5.51 -27.83 26.65
C CYS A 577 -4.02 -27.83 26.34
N ASN A 578 -3.22 -28.40 27.24
CA ASN A 578 -1.79 -28.17 27.29
C ASN A 578 -1.02 -29.48 27.19
N TYR A 579 -0.02 -29.52 26.32
CA TYR A 579 0.97 -30.58 26.26
C TYR A 579 2.33 -30.01 26.67
N ASN A 580 2.85 -30.41 27.83
CA ASN A 580 4.12 -29.95 28.37
C ASN A 580 5.21 -31.02 28.22
N ASN A 581 6.05 -30.87 27.19
CA ASN A 581 7.21 -31.72 26.95
C ASN A 581 8.41 -31.18 27.74
N ASN A 582 8.77 -31.78 28.87
CA ASN A 582 10.00 -31.50 29.65
C ASN A 582 10.24 -30.03 30.10
N GLY A 583 9.37 -29.08 29.77
CA GLY A 583 9.42 -27.68 30.21
C GLY A 583 8.72 -27.47 31.56
N THR A 584 8.55 -26.21 31.94
CA THR A 584 7.76 -25.82 33.12
C THR A 584 6.46 -25.17 32.67
N LEU A 585 5.32 -25.75 33.04
CA LEU A 585 4.00 -25.16 32.85
C LEU A 585 3.45 -24.72 34.20
N LYS A 586 3.17 -23.43 34.34
CA LYS A 586 2.58 -22.81 35.52
C LYS A 586 1.18 -22.30 35.20
N ILE A 587 0.18 -22.74 35.96
CA ILE A 587 -1.23 -22.32 35.82
C ILE A 587 -1.71 -21.78 37.16
N GLU A 588 -2.15 -20.53 37.19
CA GLU A 588 -2.64 -19.89 38.41
C GLU A 588 -3.96 -19.14 38.22
N ASN A 589 -4.82 -19.15 39.24
CA ASN A 589 -6.03 -18.33 39.29
C ASN A 589 -6.91 -18.48 38.03
N SER A 590 -6.97 -19.68 37.44
CA SER A 590 -7.55 -19.91 36.11
C SER A 590 -8.70 -20.92 36.14
N ASN A 591 -9.50 -20.97 35.07
CA ASN A 591 -10.60 -21.91 34.89
C ASN A 591 -10.37 -22.76 33.64
N LEU A 592 -10.41 -24.08 33.79
CA LEU A 592 -10.25 -25.04 32.70
C LEU A 592 -11.45 -25.98 32.66
N ASP A 593 -12.36 -25.72 31.74
CA ASP A 593 -13.69 -26.35 31.71
C ASP A 593 -13.96 -27.12 30.41
N TYR A 594 -14.68 -28.25 30.50
CA TYR A 594 -15.17 -29.01 29.35
C TYR A 594 -14.10 -29.43 28.32
N ASN A 595 -12.84 -29.52 28.72
CA ASN A 595 -11.75 -29.90 27.82
C ASN A 595 -11.68 -31.42 27.67
N SER A 596 -11.28 -31.90 26.49
CA SER A 596 -11.25 -33.33 26.22
C SER A 596 -10.02 -33.83 25.47
N ALA A 597 -9.52 -35.00 25.88
CA ALA A 597 -8.45 -35.69 25.17
C ALA A 597 -8.48 -37.20 25.35
N THR A 598 -7.56 -37.92 24.69
CA THR A 598 -7.32 -39.34 25.05
C THR A 598 -6.54 -39.43 26.36
N ARG A 599 -5.51 -38.58 26.55
CA ARG A 599 -4.69 -38.54 27.77
C ARG A 599 -4.62 -37.11 28.30
N GLY A 600 -5.07 -36.90 29.53
CA GLY A 600 -5.09 -35.58 30.17
C GLY A 600 -6.15 -34.69 29.53
N GLY A 601 -7.37 -34.68 30.08
CA GLY A 601 -8.46 -33.88 29.52
C GLY A 601 -8.10 -32.39 29.44
N CYS A 602 -7.26 -31.91 30.35
CA CYS A 602 -6.62 -30.61 30.26
C CYS A 602 -5.13 -30.73 29.93
N ASN A 603 -4.36 -31.40 30.78
CA ASN A 603 -2.89 -31.31 30.77
C ASN A 603 -2.24 -32.67 30.57
N TYR A 604 -1.29 -32.73 29.64
CA TYR A 604 -0.34 -33.83 29.50
C TYR A 604 1.05 -33.34 29.91
N ASN A 605 1.72 -34.05 30.83
CA ASN A 605 2.99 -33.61 31.38
C ASN A 605 4.09 -34.68 31.30
N THR A 606 5.27 -34.25 30.83
CA THR A 606 6.53 -34.98 30.98
C THR A 606 7.61 -34.17 31.72
N GLY A 607 7.34 -32.89 32.00
CA GLY A 607 8.24 -31.95 32.68
C GLY A 607 7.74 -31.55 34.07
N LYS A 608 7.77 -30.26 34.39
CA LYS A 608 7.23 -29.71 35.63
C LYS A 608 5.89 -29.02 35.37
N LEU A 609 4.84 -29.42 36.08
CA LEU A 609 3.53 -28.78 36.06
C LEU A 609 3.22 -28.23 37.46
N GLN A 610 3.03 -26.91 37.54
CA GLN A 610 2.68 -26.19 38.76
C GLN A 610 1.29 -25.60 38.61
N ILE A 611 0.38 -25.98 39.50
CA ILE A 611 -1.02 -25.56 39.49
C ILE A 611 -1.33 -24.94 40.85
N ASN A 612 -1.91 -23.74 40.85
CA ASN A 612 -2.28 -23.05 42.09
C ASN A 612 -3.62 -22.32 41.89
N LYS A 613 -4.54 -22.38 42.85
CA LYS A 613 -5.80 -21.61 42.82
C LYS A 613 -6.57 -21.75 41.51
N THR A 614 -6.62 -22.95 40.93
CA THR A 614 -7.20 -23.17 39.60
C THR A 614 -8.38 -24.13 39.68
N ASN A 615 -9.43 -23.85 38.91
CA ASN A 615 -10.61 -24.71 38.81
C ASN A 615 -10.54 -25.57 37.54
N PHE A 616 -10.81 -26.86 37.70
CA PHE A 616 -10.94 -27.82 36.61
C PHE A 616 -12.31 -28.48 36.69
N THR A 617 -13.22 -28.13 35.78
CA THR A 617 -14.59 -28.68 35.79
C THR A 617 -14.98 -29.40 34.51
N ASN A 618 -15.69 -30.53 34.64
CA ASN A 618 -16.33 -31.23 33.52
C ASN A 618 -15.36 -31.67 32.39
N ASN A 619 -14.08 -31.90 32.72
CA ASN A 619 -13.08 -32.32 31.73
C ASN A 619 -13.12 -33.84 31.54
N LYS A 620 -12.83 -34.31 30.31
CA LYS A 620 -13.02 -35.71 29.92
C LYS A 620 -11.80 -36.31 29.23
N ALA A 621 -11.34 -37.48 29.70
CA ALA A 621 -10.32 -38.25 29.00
C ALA A 621 -10.50 -39.77 29.06
N VAL A 622 -9.60 -40.52 28.42
CA VAL A 622 -9.48 -41.97 28.68
C VAL A 622 -8.67 -42.21 29.96
N ASN A 623 -7.58 -41.46 30.14
CA ASN A 623 -6.76 -41.49 31.36
C ASN A 623 -6.46 -40.06 31.83
N GLY A 624 -6.68 -39.79 33.12
CA GLY A 624 -6.48 -38.48 33.71
C GLY A 624 -7.50 -37.48 33.18
N GLY A 625 -8.70 -37.45 33.76
CA GLY A 625 -9.78 -36.56 33.28
C GLY A 625 -9.35 -35.09 33.25
N VAL A 626 -8.37 -34.70 34.08
CA VAL A 626 -7.68 -33.41 34.01
C VAL A 626 -6.21 -33.58 33.64
N ASN A 627 -5.42 -34.26 34.48
CA ASN A 627 -3.97 -34.33 34.35
C ASN A 627 -3.51 -35.75 34.03
N PHE A 628 -2.63 -35.89 33.04
CA PHE A 628 -1.86 -37.10 32.77
C PHE A 628 -0.37 -36.82 32.95
N ASN A 629 0.21 -37.35 34.02
CA ASN A 629 1.63 -37.25 34.32
C ASN A 629 2.36 -38.50 33.84
N GLU A 630 3.06 -38.40 32.72
CA GLU A 630 3.87 -39.50 32.20
C GLU A 630 5.26 -39.54 32.84
N LYS A 631 5.88 -38.36 33.00
CA LYS A 631 7.22 -38.14 33.56
C LYS A 631 7.26 -36.80 34.29
N GLY A 632 8.32 -36.59 35.08
CA GLY A 632 8.53 -35.33 35.80
C GLY A 632 7.62 -35.20 37.02
N ALA A 633 7.19 -33.98 37.33
CA ALA A 633 6.47 -33.67 38.56
C ALA A 633 5.23 -32.81 38.34
N ILE A 634 4.15 -33.15 39.05
CA ILE A 634 2.98 -32.29 39.24
C ILE A 634 3.00 -31.77 40.68
N ILE A 635 2.88 -30.47 40.85
CA ILE A 635 2.64 -29.81 42.13
C ILE A 635 1.35 -29.02 41.98
N THR A 636 0.31 -29.40 42.70
CA THR A 636 -0.98 -28.72 42.67
C THR A 636 -1.39 -28.31 44.06
N SER A 637 -1.76 -27.04 44.24
CA SER A 637 -2.23 -26.53 45.52
C SER A 637 -3.46 -25.63 45.41
N LEU A 638 -4.27 -25.57 46.47
CA LEU A 638 -5.41 -24.65 46.60
C LEU A 638 -6.39 -24.69 45.40
N SER A 639 -6.51 -25.85 44.73
CA SER A 639 -7.18 -25.99 43.44
C SER A 639 -8.36 -26.94 43.52
N LYS A 640 -9.36 -26.73 42.66
CA LYS A 640 -10.61 -27.49 42.65
C LYS A 640 -10.71 -28.35 41.41
N TYR A 641 -10.94 -29.63 41.61
CA TYR A 641 -11.18 -30.62 40.56
C TYR A 641 -12.59 -31.16 40.75
N GLN A 642 -13.53 -30.74 39.90
CA GLN A 642 -14.94 -31.10 40.03
C GLN A 642 -15.53 -31.74 38.77
N ASN A 643 -16.30 -32.81 38.93
CA ASN A 643 -17.06 -33.44 37.82
C ASN A 643 -16.20 -33.90 36.64
N ASN A 644 -14.92 -34.18 36.85
CA ASN A 644 -14.04 -34.64 35.78
C ASN A 644 -14.17 -36.15 35.60
N GLN A 645 -14.03 -36.60 34.34
CA GLN A 645 -14.32 -37.98 33.95
C GLN A 645 -13.16 -38.59 33.19
N ALA A 646 -12.69 -39.75 33.65
CA ALA A 646 -11.80 -40.61 32.88
C ALA A 646 -12.47 -41.95 32.56
N TYR A 647 -12.45 -42.39 31.31
CA TYR A 647 -13.07 -43.67 30.94
C TYR A 647 -12.39 -44.87 31.62
N LYS A 648 -11.06 -44.83 31.80
CA LYS A 648 -10.30 -45.92 32.41
C LYS A 648 -9.72 -45.56 33.76
N ASN A 649 -8.81 -44.58 33.83
CA ASN A 649 -7.97 -44.41 35.01
C ASN A 649 -7.87 -42.94 35.46
N GLY A 650 -8.13 -42.68 36.75
CA GLY A 650 -7.93 -41.38 37.40
C GLY A 650 -8.89 -40.30 36.90
N GLY A 651 -10.04 -40.15 37.55
CA GLY A 651 -11.09 -39.18 37.14
C GLY A 651 -10.59 -37.74 37.08
N SER A 652 -9.61 -37.39 37.91
CA SER A 652 -8.85 -36.14 37.82
C SER A 652 -7.43 -36.40 37.34
N ASN A 653 -6.67 -37.22 38.05
CA ASN A 653 -5.23 -37.33 37.88
C ASN A 653 -4.79 -38.77 37.61
N TYR A 654 -3.99 -38.93 36.57
CA TYR A 654 -3.26 -40.16 36.28
C TYR A 654 -1.77 -39.91 36.45
N ASN A 655 -1.09 -40.67 37.32
CA ASN A 655 0.31 -40.44 37.66
C ASN A 655 1.21 -41.68 37.45
N LYS A 656 2.30 -41.48 36.72
CA LYS A 656 3.42 -42.42 36.55
C LYS A 656 4.74 -41.94 37.18
N ALA A 657 4.78 -40.74 37.73
CA ALA A 657 6.00 -40.10 38.26
C ALA A 657 5.71 -39.40 39.59
N SER A 658 6.24 -38.21 39.86
CA SER A 658 6.01 -37.54 41.15
C SER A 658 4.78 -36.63 41.13
N MET A 659 3.98 -36.68 42.19
CA MET A 659 2.83 -35.80 42.38
C MET A 659 2.73 -35.34 43.83
N LEU A 660 2.52 -34.03 44.01
CA LEU A 660 2.20 -33.41 45.29
C LEU A 660 0.86 -32.67 45.13
N ILE A 661 -0.10 -33.02 45.98
CA ILE A 661 -1.41 -32.38 46.05
C ILE A 661 -1.54 -31.76 47.45
N GLU A 662 -1.78 -30.45 47.53
CA GLU A 662 -1.89 -29.75 48.81
C GLU A 662 -3.17 -28.91 48.83
N TYR A 663 -4.01 -29.07 49.85
CA TYR A 663 -5.20 -28.21 50.05
C TYR A 663 -6.11 -28.12 48.79
N CYS A 664 -6.34 -29.24 48.11
CA CYS A 664 -7.16 -29.29 46.88
C CYS A 664 -8.49 -30.01 47.11
N ASP A 665 -9.54 -29.50 46.46
CA ASP A 665 -10.88 -30.10 46.48
C ASP A 665 -11.05 -31.10 45.33
N LEU A 666 -11.27 -32.38 45.62
CA LEU A 666 -11.50 -33.43 44.63
C LEU A 666 -12.95 -33.93 44.68
N ILE A 667 -13.86 -33.23 44.01
CA ILE A 667 -15.31 -33.41 44.17
C ILE A 667 -15.91 -34.13 42.96
N GLN A 668 -16.63 -35.24 43.17
CA GLN A 668 -17.44 -35.91 42.12
C GLN A 668 -16.66 -36.27 40.85
N ASN A 669 -15.40 -36.67 40.98
CA ASN A 669 -14.60 -37.14 39.84
C ASN A 669 -14.78 -38.65 39.64
N TYR A 670 -14.91 -39.08 38.39
CA TYR A 670 -15.29 -40.45 38.05
C TYR A 670 -14.26 -41.14 37.14
N ALA A 671 -13.89 -42.37 37.49
CA ALA A 671 -13.18 -43.29 36.61
C ALA A 671 -13.46 -44.75 36.96
N LYS A 672 -13.24 -45.66 36.00
CA LYS A 672 -13.32 -47.10 36.25
C LYS A 672 -12.30 -47.56 37.31
N ASN A 673 -11.08 -47.02 37.26
CA ASN A 673 -10.00 -47.32 38.19
C ASN A 673 -9.44 -46.03 38.81
N GLY A 674 -9.47 -45.92 40.14
CA GLY A 674 -9.01 -44.74 40.88
C GLY A 674 -9.93 -43.53 40.68
N ALA A 675 -10.88 -43.32 41.61
CA ALA A 675 -11.97 -42.34 41.50
C ALA A 675 -11.48 -40.96 41.05
N ALA A 676 -10.67 -40.29 41.88
CA ALA A 676 -10.01 -39.04 41.52
C ALA A 676 -8.57 -39.24 41.04
N ASN A 677 -7.78 -40.05 41.76
CA ASN A 677 -6.35 -40.22 41.52
C ASN A 677 -6.01 -41.69 41.22
N TYR A 678 -5.10 -41.92 40.28
CA TYR A 678 -4.61 -43.26 39.95
C TYR A 678 -3.08 -43.25 39.74
N ASN A 679 -2.35 -43.98 40.59
CA ASN A 679 -0.88 -44.08 40.57
C ASN A 679 -0.47 -45.47 40.09
N THR A 680 0.44 -45.54 39.11
CA THR A 680 0.93 -46.83 38.59
C THR A 680 2.38 -47.15 38.94
N LYS A 681 3.25 -46.13 38.99
CA LYS A 681 4.70 -46.28 39.23
C LYS A 681 5.32 -45.06 39.95
N GLY A 682 4.47 -44.18 40.49
CA GLY A 682 4.86 -42.85 40.98
C GLY A 682 4.60 -42.67 42.47
N THR A 683 5.32 -41.75 43.10
CA THR A 683 5.02 -41.28 44.46
C THR A 683 3.96 -40.19 44.39
N SER A 684 2.95 -40.30 45.25
CA SER A 684 1.94 -39.25 45.43
C SER A 684 1.81 -38.97 46.92
N ASN A 685 2.14 -37.74 47.30
CA ASN A 685 1.83 -37.20 48.62
C ASN A 685 0.58 -36.33 48.47
N ILE A 686 -0.50 -36.73 49.13
CA ILE A 686 -1.83 -36.09 49.07
C ILE A 686 -2.15 -35.52 50.43
#